data_AF-A0A1G6JB34-F1
#
_entry.id   AF-A0A1G6JB34-F1
#
_cell.length_a   1.000
_cell.length_b   1.000
_cell.length_c   1.000
_cell.angle_alpha   90.00
_cell.angle_beta   90.00
_cell.angle_gamma   90.00
#
_symmetry.space_group_name_H-M   'P 1'
#
loop_
_entity.id
_entity.type
_entity.pdbx_description
1 polymer ?
#
loop_
_entity_poly.entity_id
_entity_poly.type
_entity_poly.pdbx_seq_one_letter_code
_entity_poly.pdbx_strand_id
1 'polypeptide(L)'
;MRKWFFLWICFLGCYTSFAQTGKKRSAQRPQAYAGYLFTYFTGNSKAEEAIRFAISTDGYHFKALNGDQPVIASDKISTTGGVRDPHILRGADQRSFYMVATDMVSANGWNSNRAMVLLRSNDLLNWTSSVVNIPQAFKKFEQVNRVWAPQTIYDPQRKKYMVYWSMRAGDEPDVIYYAYANNDFTALETEPRQLFYNPHGTACIDGDIVWKDGKYYLFFKTEGSGNGIKIAVSDKLTEGYVLRDTYVQQTKDPVEGAGVFKLNDGSGYILMYDVYTRGRYQFTKTTDFEHFNVVDEAISMNFHPRHGTVLPITKEEMARLSGKWLRPADVLTAAQAETLKKNNIVLDTTGKKLYLPVLPGTSLKRFDPQFMKLPGVHITPSGPVDFSKGAVRYTVTIQGQKPQSVAVHLLQDHNPVLNGYYADPEILYAQKTKQFYIYPTSDGFTGWSGNYFKTFSSPDLVNWKDEGVILDLPTQVSWANRNAWAPCIIEKKVNGQYKYFYYYTAAQKIGVAVADDPAGPFVDSGKPLIAQKPEGVRGGQEIDPDVFTDPKTGKSYLYWGNGYMAGAELNEDMISVKPGTVTLLKPGKTFREGTYAFYRKGIYYFMWSEDDTRSPNYRVRYGTAAGPLGPITIPDDNIVLEKDAAAGIYGTGHNSVVQVPGTDKWYIVYHRFTYPRGITMGEAAGYNREVCIDKMEFDAAGRIKKVIPTHKGIGPVSLK
;
A
#
# COMPACT_ATOMS: atom_id res chain seq x y z
N MET A 1 41.94 100.42 22.04
CA MET A 1 41.45 101.03 20.79
C MET A 1 40.10 100.41 20.42
N ARG A 2 39.26 101.15 19.69
CA ARG A 2 37.85 100.88 19.27
C ARG A 2 37.44 99.40 19.27
N LYS A 3 36.57 98.95 20.21
CA LYS A 3 35.07 98.95 20.15
C LYS A 3 34.53 98.04 19.02
N TRP A 4 33.51 97.18 19.17
CA TRP A 4 32.51 96.83 20.23
C TRP A 4 31.82 95.50 19.78
N PHE A 5 30.81 94.84 20.38
CA PHE A 5 30.28 94.50 21.73
C PHE A 5 28.86 93.88 21.49
N PHE A 6 28.37 92.91 22.31
CA PHE A 6 27.01 92.28 22.32
C PHE A 6 26.63 91.36 21.13
N LEU A 7 25.69 90.38 21.21
CA LEU A 7 25.22 89.48 22.30
C LEU A 7 24.32 88.36 21.67
N TRP A 8 24.09 87.31 22.45
CA TRP A 8 23.14 86.18 22.35
C TRP A 8 21.86 86.20 21.46
N ILE A 9 21.61 85.02 20.86
CA ILE A 9 20.34 84.22 20.81
C ILE A 9 19.08 84.84 20.17
N CYS A 10 18.55 84.23 19.08
CA CYS A 10 17.48 83.21 19.17
C CYS A 10 17.19 82.47 17.84
N PHE A 11 16.43 81.37 17.91
CA PHE A 11 15.99 80.51 16.79
C PHE A 11 14.94 81.17 15.87
N LEU A 12 14.93 80.84 14.57
CA LEU A 12 13.89 79.99 13.92
C LEU A 12 14.14 79.79 12.41
N GLY A 13 13.65 78.67 11.86
CA GLY A 13 12.98 78.69 10.54
C GLY A 13 13.71 78.11 9.30
N CYS A 14 13.26 76.92 8.87
CA CYS A 14 13.22 76.41 7.50
C CYS A 14 14.44 76.52 6.56
N TYR A 15 15.05 75.35 6.28
CA TYR A 15 15.37 74.96 4.90
C TYR A 15 14.83 73.56 4.61
N THR A 16 14.11 73.42 3.51
CA THR A 16 13.51 72.15 3.05
C THR A 16 14.54 71.30 2.31
N SER A 17 14.78 70.08 2.77
CA SER A 17 15.63 69.10 2.08
C SER A 17 14.78 67.99 1.47
N PHE A 18 14.86 67.82 0.15
CA PHE A 18 14.27 66.70 -0.56
C PHE A 18 15.04 65.40 -0.25
N ALA A 19 14.50 64.56 0.63
CA ALA A 19 15.03 63.23 0.88
C ALA A 19 14.38 62.20 -0.07
N GLN A 20 15.17 61.60 -0.97
CA GLN A 20 14.71 60.49 -1.80
C GLN A 20 14.34 59.27 -0.92
N THR A 21 13.08 58.83 -1.01
CA THR A 21 12.58 57.66 -0.29
C THR A 21 12.99 56.36 -0.98
N GLY A 22 14.20 55.89 -0.67
CA GLY A 22 14.67 54.56 -1.07
C GLY A 22 13.79 53.45 -0.49
N LYS A 23 12.84 52.92 -1.27
CA LYS A 23 12.06 51.73 -0.91
C LYS A 23 13.00 50.54 -0.74
N LYS A 24 13.33 50.19 0.51
CA LYS A 24 13.91 48.88 0.83
C LYS A 24 12.97 47.80 0.30
N ARG A 25 13.44 47.00 -0.66
CA ARG A 25 12.76 45.77 -1.09
C ARG A 25 12.55 44.90 0.15
N SER A 26 11.30 44.64 0.50
CA SER A 26 11.02 43.58 1.48
C SER A 26 11.46 42.25 0.88
N ALA A 27 12.27 41.50 1.62
CA ALA A 27 12.41 40.07 1.34
C ALA A 27 11.00 39.46 1.47
N GLN A 28 10.53 38.75 0.43
CA GLN A 28 9.29 37.99 0.55
C GLN A 28 9.44 37.02 1.72
N ARG A 29 8.47 37.04 2.65
CA ARG A 29 8.38 35.98 3.67
C ARG A 29 8.26 34.63 2.93
N PRO A 30 8.94 33.57 3.41
CA PRO A 30 8.75 32.23 2.85
C PRO A 30 7.27 31.89 2.76
N GLN A 31 6.84 31.40 1.60
CA GLN A 31 5.44 31.04 1.38
C GLN A 31 5.12 29.77 2.18
N ALA A 32 4.13 29.86 3.06
CA ALA A 32 3.70 28.71 3.86
C ALA A 32 2.91 27.74 2.98
N TYR A 33 3.49 26.57 2.71
CA TYR A 33 2.82 25.47 2.02
C TYR A 33 1.96 24.66 3.00
N ALA A 34 0.80 24.22 2.52
CA ALA A 34 -0.17 23.43 3.30
C ALA A 34 -0.10 21.92 2.97
N GLY A 35 0.78 21.54 2.04
CA GLY A 35 0.95 20.17 1.56
C GLY A 35 1.50 20.15 0.14
N TYR A 36 1.07 19.16 -0.65
CA TYR A 36 1.68 18.81 -1.94
C TYR A 36 0.64 18.38 -2.97
N LEU A 37 0.98 18.57 -4.24
CA LEU A 37 0.34 18.02 -5.44
C LEU A 37 1.30 17.01 -6.07
N PHE A 38 0.91 15.74 -6.17
CA PHE A 38 1.60 14.72 -6.96
C PHE A 38 0.95 14.64 -8.35
N THR A 39 1.74 14.85 -9.40
CA THR A 39 1.34 14.64 -10.80
C THR A 39 1.96 13.35 -11.33
N TYR A 40 1.17 12.48 -11.96
CA TYR A 40 1.59 11.14 -12.39
C TYR A 40 0.76 10.62 -13.58
N PHE A 41 1.11 9.44 -14.10
CA PHE A 41 0.29 8.58 -14.98
C PHE A 41 0.28 7.14 -14.41
N THR A 42 -0.42 6.16 -14.99
CA THR A 42 -0.65 4.85 -14.31
C THR A 42 -0.16 3.59 -15.03
N GLY A 43 0.33 3.66 -16.27
CA GLY A 43 0.50 2.43 -17.08
C GLY A 43 1.00 2.67 -18.50
N ASN A 44 0.80 1.71 -19.40
CA ASN A 44 1.35 1.71 -20.77
C ASN A 44 0.26 1.67 -21.87
N SER A 45 -1.03 1.63 -21.50
CA SER A 45 -2.11 1.82 -22.46
C SER A 45 -2.42 3.31 -22.65
N LYS A 46 -3.03 3.66 -23.79
CA LYS A 46 -3.43 5.04 -24.12
C LYS A 46 -4.34 5.70 -23.07
N ALA A 47 -5.10 4.93 -22.28
CA ALA A 47 -5.96 5.45 -21.21
C ALA A 47 -5.23 5.66 -19.87
N GLU A 48 -4.07 5.01 -19.70
CA GLU A 48 -3.21 5.12 -18.52
C GLU A 48 -2.12 6.17 -18.71
N GLU A 49 -1.65 6.37 -19.95
CA GLU A 49 -0.75 7.45 -20.39
C GLU A 49 -1.52 8.77 -20.51
N ALA A 50 -1.93 9.27 -19.35
CA ALA A 50 -2.63 10.54 -19.19
C ALA A 50 -2.34 11.16 -17.81
N ILE A 51 -2.27 12.50 -17.77
CA ILE A 51 -1.96 13.27 -16.56
C ILE A 51 -3.06 13.10 -15.51
N ARG A 52 -2.67 12.68 -14.30
CA ARG A 52 -3.48 12.50 -13.10
C ARG A 52 -2.90 13.28 -11.94
N PHE A 53 -3.74 13.64 -10.97
CA PHE A 53 -3.34 14.38 -9.77
C PHE A 53 -3.71 13.63 -8.48
N ALA A 54 -2.87 13.78 -7.46
CA ALA A 54 -3.16 13.42 -6.08
C ALA A 54 -2.68 14.52 -5.13
N ILE A 55 -3.25 14.61 -3.93
CA ILE A 55 -2.84 15.58 -2.91
C ILE A 55 -2.48 14.91 -1.59
N SER A 56 -1.57 15.52 -0.85
CA SER A 56 -1.16 15.13 0.50
C SER A 56 -0.93 16.37 1.37
N THR A 57 -1.20 16.29 2.67
CA THR A 57 -0.87 17.36 3.64
C THR A 57 0.52 17.23 4.25
N ASP A 58 1.11 16.03 4.24
CA ASP A 58 2.36 15.70 4.93
C ASP A 58 3.49 15.21 3.99
N GLY A 59 3.13 14.69 2.81
CA GLY A 59 4.06 14.14 1.83
C GLY A 59 4.21 12.62 1.94
N TYR A 60 3.38 11.96 2.75
CA TYR A 60 3.36 10.51 2.98
C TYR A 60 2.00 9.90 2.63
N HIS A 61 0.91 10.56 3.00
CA HIS A 61 -0.45 10.08 2.74
C HIS A 61 -1.06 10.84 1.55
N PHE A 62 -1.08 10.21 0.37
CA PHE A 62 -1.62 10.81 -0.87
C PHE A 62 -3.01 10.27 -1.22
N LYS A 63 -3.92 11.17 -1.58
CA LYS A 63 -5.26 10.85 -2.09
C LYS A 63 -5.38 11.29 -3.55
N ALA A 64 -5.69 10.35 -4.45
CA ALA A 64 -6.00 10.65 -5.84
C ALA A 64 -7.22 11.58 -5.94
N LEU A 65 -7.07 12.62 -6.76
CA LEU A 65 -8.16 13.50 -7.18
C LEU A 65 -8.90 12.90 -8.38
N ASN A 66 -10.08 13.42 -8.67
CA ASN A 66 -10.94 12.99 -9.78
C ASN A 66 -11.29 11.47 -9.76
N GLY A 67 -11.18 10.83 -8.59
CA GLY A 67 -11.37 9.38 -8.45
C GLY A 67 -10.32 8.54 -9.18
N ASP A 68 -9.08 9.03 -9.28
CA ASP A 68 -8.03 8.46 -10.12
C ASP A 68 -8.46 8.31 -11.59
N GLN A 69 -8.82 9.45 -12.18
CA GLN A 69 -9.10 9.61 -13.61
C GLN A 69 -8.31 10.81 -14.15
N PRO A 70 -7.97 10.84 -15.45
CA PRO A 70 -7.21 11.93 -16.04
C PRO A 70 -7.81 13.31 -15.76
N VAL A 71 -6.97 14.27 -15.39
CA VAL A 71 -7.38 15.67 -15.13
C VAL A 71 -7.29 16.56 -16.37
N ILE A 72 -6.57 16.09 -17.40
CA ILE A 72 -6.45 16.72 -18.72
C ILE A 72 -6.61 15.62 -19.76
N ALA A 73 -7.35 15.89 -20.84
CA ALA A 73 -7.55 14.93 -21.93
C ALA A 73 -6.32 14.90 -22.85
N SER A 74 -5.59 13.78 -22.88
CA SER A 74 -4.32 13.65 -23.63
C SER A 74 -4.47 13.97 -25.12
N ASP A 75 -5.61 13.61 -25.73
CA ASP A 75 -5.92 13.86 -27.15
C ASP A 75 -6.10 15.34 -27.52
N LYS A 76 -6.20 16.24 -26.53
CA LYS A 76 -6.29 17.69 -26.73
C LYS A 76 -4.96 18.42 -26.59
N ILE A 77 -3.94 17.75 -26.06
CA ILE A 77 -2.64 18.36 -25.70
C ILE A 77 -1.44 17.69 -26.39
N SER A 78 -1.62 16.53 -27.02
CA SER A 78 -0.55 15.70 -27.60
C SER A 78 -0.87 15.27 -29.03
N THR A 79 0.16 14.96 -29.82
CA THR A 79 0.03 14.47 -31.20
C THR A 79 -0.21 12.98 -31.29
N THR A 80 0.29 12.19 -30.33
CA THR A 80 0.03 10.74 -30.25
C THR A 80 -1.33 10.42 -29.61
N GLY A 81 -1.89 11.37 -28.85
CA GLY A 81 -3.09 11.21 -28.06
C GLY A 81 -2.85 10.54 -26.69
N GLY A 82 -1.59 10.46 -26.24
CA GLY A 82 -1.17 10.02 -24.92
C GLY A 82 -0.05 10.92 -24.38
N VAL A 83 0.06 11.00 -23.06
CA VAL A 83 1.16 11.72 -22.39
C VAL A 83 1.63 10.97 -21.15
N ARG A 84 2.93 11.01 -20.90
CA ARG A 84 3.55 10.33 -19.74
C ARG A 84 4.71 11.11 -19.18
N ASP A 85 5.26 10.63 -18.08
CA ASP A 85 6.39 11.23 -17.36
C ASP A 85 6.17 12.73 -17.00
N PRO A 86 5.00 13.14 -16.44
CA PRO A 86 4.69 14.57 -16.26
C PRO A 86 5.45 15.20 -15.09
N HIS A 87 6.28 16.20 -15.40
CA HIS A 87 6.98 17.03 -14.41
C HIS A 87 6.34 18.41 -14.29
N ILE A 88 6.11 18.88 -13.05
CA ILE A 88 5.45 20.16 -12.74
C ILE A 88 6.33 21.07 -11.87
N LEU A 89 6.40 22.35 -12.23
CA LEU A 89 7.20 23.40 -11.57
C LEU A 89 6.34 24.62 -11.19
N ARG A 90 6.55 25.15 -9.99
CA ARG A 90 6.07 26.50 -9.61
C ARG A 90 7.00 27.56 -10.20
N GLY A 91 6.43 28.53 -10.91
CA GLY A 91 7.15 29.66 -11.49
C GLY A 91 7.86 30.52 -10.46
N ALA A 92 8.95 31.17 -10.89
CA ALA A 92 9.72 32.09 -10.04
C ALA A 92 8.89 33.30 -9.56
N ASP A 93 7.80 33.62 -10.27
CA ASP A 93 6.80 34.64 -9.90
C ASP A 93 5.87 34.23 -8.74
N GLN A 94 5.96 32.97 -8.28
CA GLN A 94 5.10 32.32 -7.29
C GLN A 94 3.60 32.26 -7.66
N ARG A 95 3.27 32.39 -8.96
CA ARG A 95 1.89 32.46 -9.47
C ARG A 95 1.64 31.58 -10.70
N SER A 96 2.60 31.55 -11.62
CA SER A 96 2.57 30.67 -12.79
C SER A 96 2.95 29.25 -12.38
N PHE A 97 2.44 28.27 -13.11
CA PHE A 97 2.82 26.86 -13.03
C PHE A 97 3.14 26.39 -14.44
N TYR A 98 4.19 25.59 -14.53
CA TYR A 98 4.69 25.03 -15.78
C TYR A 98 4.70 23.52 -15.64
N MET A 99 4.25 22.81 -16.66
CA MET A 99 4.33 21.36 -16.71
C MET A 99 4.89 20.94 -18.06
N VAL A 100 5.66 19.87 -18.07
CA VAL A 100 6.13 19.20 -19.29
C VAL A 100 5.83 17.72 -19.19
N ALA A 101 5.57 17.08 -20.34
CA ALA A 101 5.31 15.64 -20.43
C ALA A 101 5.81 15.10 -21.77
N THR A 102 6.18 13.82 -21.80
CA THR A 102 6.49 13.08 -23.03
C THR A 102 5.21 12.96 -23.88
N ASP A 103 5.25 13.31 -25.17
CA ASP A 103 4.16 13.03 -26.12
C ASP A 103 4.34 11.60 -26.67
N MET A 104 3.54 10.67 -26.13
CA MET A 104 3.74 9.24 -26.38
C MET A 104 2.49 8.40 -26.12
N VAL A 105 2.33 7.37 -26.96
CA VAL A 105 1.58 6.15 -26.61
C VAL A 105 2.55 4.97 -26.73
N SER A 106 2.91 4.33 -25.62
CA SER A 106 3.91 3.24 -25.63
C SER A 106 3.39 1.95 -26.27
N ALA A 107 2.08 1.74 -26.29
CA ALA A 107 1.44 0.68 -27.10
C ALA A 107 1.72 0.80 -28.62
N ASN A 108 2.12 1.98 -29.12
CA ASN A 108 2.58 2.19 -30.50
C ASN A 108 4.09 1.90 -30.68
N GLY A 109 4.75 1.32 -29.67
CA GLY A 109 6.17 1.02 -29.61
C GLY A 109 7.00 2.09 -28.88
N TRP A 110 8.13 1.69 -28.30
CA TRP A 110 8.97 2.56 -27.46
C TRP A 110 9.63 3.75 -28.19
N ASN A 111 9.62 3.74 -29.53
CA ASN A 111 10.13 4.81 -30.38
C ASN A 111 9.01 5.72 -30.93
N SER A 112 7.79 5.66 -30.39
CA SER A 112 6.60 6.41 -30.88
C SER A 112 6.61 7.92 -30.56
N ASN A 113 7.65 8.41 -29.88
CA ASN A 113 7.79 9.75 -29.33
C ASN A 113 8.91 10.51 -30.05
N ARG A 114 8.67 11.77 -30.43
CA ARG A 114 9.67 12.73 -30.96
C ARG A 114 9.42 14.14 -30.45
N ALA A 115 8.53 14.26 -29.47
CA ALA A 115 7.96 15.52 -29.04
C ALA A 115 7.70 15.49 -27.53
N MET A 116 7.59 16.68 -26.97
CA MET A 116 7.15 16.93 -25.61
C MET A 116 5.97 17.89 -25.65
N VAL A 117 5.08 17.78 -24.68
CA VAL A 117 4.03 18.76 -24.42
C VAL A 117 4.56 19.76 -23.40
N LEU A 118 4.51 21.06 -23.70
CA LEU A 118 4.70 22.15 -22.74
C LEU A 118 3.32 22.67 -22.34
N LEU A 119 3.04 22.75 -21.05
CA LEU A 119 1.81 23.28 -20.49
C LEU A 119 2.06 24.42 -19.50
N ARG A 120 1.13 25.36 -19.43
CA ARG A 120 1.17 26.50 -18.50
C ARG A 120 -0.19 26.73 -17.85
N SER A 121 -0.18 27.06 -16.56
CA SER A 121 -1.36 27.45 -15.78
C SER A 121 -1.03 28.61 -14.84
N ASN A 122 -2.06 29.32 -14.38
CA ASN A 122 -1.95 30.27 -13.26
C ASN A 122 -2.74 29.78 -12.02
N ASP A 123 -3.38 28.61 -12.09
CA ASP A 123 -4.31 28.15 -11.06
C ASP A 123 -4.31 26.63 -10.78
N LEU A 124 -3.48 25.84 -11.48
CA LEU A 124 -3.41 24.36 -11.45
C LEU A 124 -4.64 23.62 -12.01
N LEU A 125 -5.71 24.33 -12.42
CA LEU A 125 -6.92 23.73 -12.98
C LEU A 125 -7.00 23.90 -14.50
N ASN A 126 -6.73 25.13 -14.97
CA ASN A 126 -6.86 25.53 -16.35
C ASN A 126 -5.46 25.59 -16.97
N TRP A 127 -5.24 24.79 -18.02
CA TRP A 127 -3.95 24.62 -18.66
C TRP A 127 -4.03 25.02 -20.13
N THR A 128 -3.11 25.88 -20.57
CA THR A 128 -2.77 26.01 -21.98
C THR A 128 -1.68 25.00 -22.31
N SER A 129 -1.62 24.53 -23.56
CA SER A 129 -0.63 23.54 -24.00
C SER A 129 -0.07 23.87 -25.38
N SER A 130 1.12 23.35 -25.66
CA SER A 130 1.80 23.39 -26.96
C SER A 130 2.63 22.12 -27.12
N VAL A 131 2.84 21.66 -28.36
CA VAL A 131 3.69 20.51 -28.64
C VAL A 131 4.98 21.00 -29.28
N VAL A 132 6.12 20.58 -28.73
CA VAL A 132 7.45 20.82 -29.30
C VAL A 132 7.99 19.50 -29.83
N ASN A 133 7.94 19.33 -31.15
CA ASN A 133 8.55 18.20 -31.86
C ASN A 133 10.00 18.56 -32.21
N ILE A 134 10.97 17.80 -31.68
CA ILE A 134 12.40 18.16 -31.74
C ILE A 134 12.96 18.13 -33.18
N PRO A 135 12.77 17.05 -33.98
CA PRO A 135 13.14 17.02 -35.39
C PRO A 135 12.55 18.18 -36.23
N GLN A 136 11.31 18.58 -35.95
CA GLN A 136 10.63 19.66 -36.69
C GLN A 136 11.09 21.06 -36.26
N ALA A 137 11.32 21.27 -34.96
CA ALA A 137 11.75 22.56 -34.41
C ALA A 137 13.23 22.86 -34.73
N PHE A 138 14.09 21.84 -34.80
CA PHE A 138 15.52 22.01 -34.98
C PHE A 138 16.08 21.04 -36.03
N LYS A 139 16.34 21.53 -37.24
CA LYS A 139 16.84 20.72 -38.38
C LYS A 139 18.09 19.88 -38.05
N LYS A 140 18.99 20.39 -37.19
CA LYS A 140 20.17 19.67 -36.70
C LYS A 140 19.85 18.34 -35.99
N PHE A 141 18.62 18.19 -35.50
CA PHE A 141 18.11 17.05 -34.76
C PHE A 141 17.08 16.23 -35.57
N GLU A 142 17.09 16.33 -36.91
CA GLU A 142 16.19 15.56 -37.79
C GLU A 142 16.26 14.03 -37.59
N GLN A 143 17.42 13.52 -37.14
CA GLN A 143 17.65 12.09 -36.85
C GLN A 143 17.18 11.65 -35.45
N VAL A 144 16.63 12.56 -34.63
CA VAL A 144 16.11 12.23 -33.29
C VAL A 144 14.84 11.38 -33.42
N ASN A 145 14.92 10.15 -32.92
CA ASN A 145 13.82 9.18 -32.99
C ASN A 145 13.13 8.93 -31.65
N ARG A 146 13.60 9.59 -30.57
CA ARG A 146 13.13 9.44 -29.20
C ARG A 146 13.40 10.69 -28.36
N VAL A 147 12.39 11.14 -27.61
CA VAL A 147 12.37 12.29 -26.69
C VAL A 147 11.58 11.86 -25.46
N TRP A 148 12.22 11.75 -24.30
CA TRP A 148 11.67 11.13 -23.09
C TRP A 148 11.89 11.95 -21.83
N ALA A 149 10.94 11.84 -20.90
CA ALA A 149 11.00 12.39 -19.55
C ALA A 149 11.47 13.85 -19.50
N PRO A 150 10.78 14.78 -20.17
CA PRO A 150 11.09 16.20 -20.04
C PRO A 150 10.77 16.68 -18.63
N GLN A 151 11.68 17.47 -18.07
CA GLN A 151 11.55 18.14 -16.78
C GLN A 151 11.88 19.63 -16.93
N THR A 152 11.64 20.44 -15.90
CA THR A 152 11.82 21.91 -15.97
C THR A 152 12.40 22.48 -14.69
N ILE A 153 13.37 23.39 -14.81
CA ILE A 153 13.97 24.12 -13.69
C ILE A 153 14.17 25.60 -14.07
N TYR A 154 14.07 26.51 -13.10
CA TYR A 154 14.30 27.93 -13.35
C TYR A 154 15.79 28.28 -13.19
N ASP A 155 16.38 28.90 -14.22
CA ASP A 155 17.73 29.46 -14.18
C ASP A 155 17.67 30.90 -13.64
N PRO A 156 18.20 31.18 -12.43
CA PRO A 156 18.18 32.53 -11.86
C PRO A 156 19.19 33.48 -12.50
N GLN A 157 20.25 32.98 -13.17
CA GLN A 157 21.26 33.78 -13.86
C GLN A 157 20.69 34.31 -15.19
N ARG A 158 20.04 33.45 -15.97
CA ARG A 158 19.40 33.82 -17.25
C ARG A 158 17.98 34.37 -17.10
N LYS A 159 17.33 34.12 -15.95
CA LYS A 159 15.92 34.45 -15.67
C LYS A 159 14.94 33.78 -16.65
N LYS A 160 15.22 32.52 -16.99
CA LYS A 160 14.43 31.71 -17.93
C LYS A 160 14.21 30.31 -17.38
N TYR A 161 13.19 29.63 -17.89
CA TYR A 161 12.95 28.23 -17.58
C TYR A 161 13.77 27.36 -18.54
N MET A 162 14.60 26.49 -17.96
CA MET A 162 15.34 25.46 -18.67
C MET A 162 14.47 24.20 -18.69
N VAL A 163 14.17 23.69 -19.89
CA VAL A 163 13.59 22.37 -20.09
C VAL A 163 14.73 21.42 -20.39
N TYR A 164 14.74 20.25 -19.76
CA TYR A 164 15.77 19.22 -19.94
C TYR A 164 15.11 17.85 -20.06
N TRP A 165 15.65 16.98 -20.90
CA TRP A 165 15.01 15.72 -21.29
C TRP A 165 16.04 14.73 -21.82
N SER A 166 15.65 13.47 -21.94
CA SER A 166 16.48 12.40 -22.51
C SER A 166 16.16 12.26 -24.00
N MET A 167 17.17 12.19 -24.88
CA MET A 167 16.91 11.89 -26.30
C MET A 167 18.00 11.06 -26.97
N ARG A 168 17.61 10.36 -28.03
CA ARG A 168 18.48 9.59 -28.93
C ARG A 168 18.28 10.01 -30.38
N ALA A 169 19.39 10.07 -31.12
CA ALA A 169 19.42 10.08 -32.57
C ALA A 169 19.89 8.71 -33.10
N GLY A 170 19.21 8.16 -34.11
CA GLY A 170 19.54 6.83 -34.65
C GLY A 170 19.57 5.73 -33.58
N ASP A 171 20.68 4.99 -33.53
CA ASP A 171 20.91 3.88 -32.57
C ASP A 171 21.89 4.26 -31.43
N GLU A 172 22.23 5.54 -31.29
CA GLU A 172 23.11 6.05 -30.22
C GLU A 172 22.52 5.81 -28.81
N PRO A 173 23.34 5.88 -27.74
CA PRO A 173 22.82 5.92 -26.37
C PRO A 173 21.87 7.11 -26.15
N ASP A 174 20.84 6.92 -25.32
CA ASP A 174 20.09 8.08 -24.82
C ASP A 174 20.98 8.92 -23.91
N VAL A 175 20.96 10.24 -24.12
CA VAL A 175 21.65 11.18 -23.25
C VAL A 175 20.77 12.37 -22.91
N ILE A 176 21.06 13.02 -21.79
CA ILE A 176 20.27 14.14 -21.28
C ILE A 176 20.71 15.44 -21.97
N TYR A 177 19.75 16.13 -22.58
CA TYR A 177 19.88 17.44 -23.21
C TYR A 177 19.09 18.51 -22.45
N TYR A 178 19.38 19.78 -22.73
CA TYR A 178 18.62 20.92 -22.25
C TYR A 178 18.46 22.02 -23.31
N ALA A 179 17.42 22.83 -23.16
CA ALA A 179 17.18 24.09 -23.89
C ALA A 179 16.38 25.06 -23.01
N TYR A 180 16.36 26.35 -23.36
CA TYR A 180 15.50 27.32 -22.70
C TYR A 180 14.15 27.42 -23.41
N ALA A 181 13.08 27.49 -22.62
CA ALA A 181 11.75 27.83 -23.10
C ALA A 181 11.63 29.34 -23.35
N ASN A 182 10.81 29.72 -24.33
CA ASN A 182 10.43 31.11 -24.57
C ASN A 182 9.59 31.68 -23.40
N ASN A 183 9.42 33.00 -23.36
CA ASN A 183 8.70 33.68 -22.26
C ASN A 183 7.25 33.21 -22.06
N ASP A 184 6.59 32.78 -23.13
CA ASP A 184 5.20 32.30 -23.09
C ASP A 184 5.08 30.85 -22.61
N PHE A 185 6.18 30.09 -22.65
CA PHE A 185 6.29 28.64 -22.40
C PHE A 185 5.51 27.82 -23.44
N THR A 186 5.68 28.19 -24.72
CA THR A 186 5.04 27.58 -25.90
C THR A 186 6.02 26.97 -26.90
N ALA A 187 7.33 27.25 -26.75
CA ALA A 187 8.38 26.74 -27.61
C ALA A 187 9.74 26.76 -26.89
N LEU A 188 10.72 26.02 -27.43
CA LEU A 188 12.12 26.16 -27.07
C LEU A 188 12.76 27.24 -27.95
N GLU A 189 13.45 28.20 -27.33
CA GLU A 189 14.07 29.37 -28.00
C GLU A 189 15.58 29.21 -28.27
N THR A 190 16.20 28.15 -27.74
CA THR A 190 17.61 27.82 -27.98
C THR A 190 17.73 26.40 -28.52
N GLU A 191 18.70 26.16 -29.42
CA GLU A 191 19.04 24.80 -29.83
C GLU A 191 19.35 23.90 -28.62
N PRO A 192 18.91 22.63 -28.62
CA PRO A 192 19.28 21.65 -27.61
C PRO A 192 20.79 21.49 -27.45
N ARG A 193 21.26 21.42 -26.20
CA ARG A 193 22.67 21.14 -25.84
C ARG A 193 22.74 19.98 -24.86
N GLN A 194 23.71 19.09 -25.01
CA GLN A 194 23.89 17.98 -24.08
C GLN A 194 24.26 18.53 -22.69
N LEU A 195 23.53 18.10 -21.67
CA LEU A 195 23.64 18.55 -20.28
C LEU A 195 24.71 17.76 -19.52
N PHE A 196 24.66 16.43 -19.66
CA PHE A 196 25.52 15.50 -18.94
C PHE A 196 26.24 14.55 -19.91
N TYR A 197 27.53 14.38 -19.68
CA TYR A 197 28.40 13.46 -20.40
C TYR A 197 28.74 12.34 -19.42
N ASN A 198 28.02 11.21 -19.54
CA ASN A 198 28.28 10.03 -18.71
C ASN A 198 29.71 9.53 -19.00
N PRO A 199 30.63 9.47 -18.02
CA PRO A 199 32.02 9.07 -18.26
C PRO A 199 32.15 7.62 -18.76
N HIS A 200 31.13 6.79 -18.55
CA HIS A 200 31.07 5.41 -19.05
C HIS A 200 30.60 5.30 -20.51
N GLY A 201 30.16 6.39 -21.13
CA GLY A 201 29.63 6.40 -22.51
C GLY A 201 28.28 5.69 -22.70
N THR A 202 27.66 5.21 -21.61
CA THR A 202 26.39 4.46 -21.65
C THR A 202 25.17 5.34 -21.45
N ALA A 203 23.99 4.82 -21.80
CA ALA A 203 22.76 5.59 -21.82
C ALA A 203 22.33 6.08 -20.42
N CYS A 204 21.89 7.34 -20.36
CA CYS A 204 21.35 7.98 -19.17
C CYS A 204 20.03 8.70 -19.49
N ILE A 205 18.98 8.40 -18.72
CA ILE A 205 17.62 8.94 -18.91
C ILE A 205 16.99 9.38 -17.58
N ASP A 206 15.75 9.87 -17.63
CA ASP A 206 14.93 10.23 -16.47
C ASP A 206 15.66 11.16 -15.48
N GLY A 207 16.20 12.27 -16.02
CA GLY A 207 16.92 13.26 -15.22
C GLY A 207 16.01 14.11 -14.35
N ASP A 208 16.35 14.26 -13.07
CA ASP A 208 15.74 15.21 -12.11
C ASP A 208 16.84 16.04 -11.42
N ILE A 209 16.72 17.37 -11.47
CA ILE A 209 17.74 18.32 -10.98
C ILE A 209 17.25 19.03 -9.72
N VAL A 210 17.88 18.72 -8.60
CA VAL A 210 17.64 19.39 -7.31
C VAL A 210 18.75 20.38 -6.99
N TRP A 211 18.40 21.62 -6.66
CA TRP A 211 19.33 22.57 -6.04
C TRP A 211 19.36 22.36 -4.52
N LYS A 212 20.55 22.11 -3.96
CA LYS A 212 20.80 21.97 -2.52
C LYS A 212 22.19 22.50 -2.18
N ASP A 213 22.29 23.30 -1.12
CA ASP A 213 23.54 23.78 -0.52
C ASP A 213 24.55 24.38 -1.53
N GLY A 214 24.03 25.14 -2.51
CA GLY A 214 24.83 25.80 -3.56
C GLY A 214 25.14 24.93 -4.78
N LYS A 215 24.80 23.64 -4.77
CA LYS A 215 25.06 22.67 -5.85
C LYS A 215 23.78 22.20 -6.52
N TYR A 216 23.92 21.74 -7.77
CA TYR A 216 22.89 21.05 -8.54
C TYR A 216 23.19 19.55 -8.53
N TYR A 217 22.21 18.76 -8.11
CA TYR A 217 22.25 17.30 -8.06
C TYR A 217 21.31 16.77 -9.13
N LEU A 218 21.88 16.22 -10.21
CA LEU A 218 21.16 15.52 -11.26
C LEU A 218 21.04 14.04 -10.84
N PHE A 219 19.86 13.65 -10.38
CA PHE A 219 19.46 12.24 -10.27
C PHE A 219 19.14 11.75 -11.69
N PHE A 220 19.58 10.55 -12.06
CA PHE A 220 19.29 9.99 -13.38
C PHE A 220 19.29 8.46 -13.35
N LYS A 221 18.51 7.87 -14.26
CA LYS A 221 18.49 6.43 -14.52
C LYS A 221 19.63 6.04 -15.47
N THR A 222 20.29 4.93 -15.15
CA THR A 222 21.25 4.25 -16.04
C THR A 222 20.56 3.12 -16.81
N GLU A 223 20.97 2.91 -18.06
CA GLU A 223 20.49 1.82 -18.91
C GLU A 223 21.67 0.95 -19.40
N GLY A 224 21.52 -0.37 -19.35
CA GLY A 224 22.51 -1.32 -19.87
C GLY A 224 23.79 -1.50 -19.04
N SER A 225 23.93 -0.81 -17.90
CA SER A 225 25.07 -0.96 -16.97
C SER A 225 24.63 -1.19 -15.53
N GLY A 226 23.48 -1.87 -15.38
CA GLY A 226 22.68 -1.89 -14.15
C GLY A 226 21.59 -0.83 -14.24
N ASN A 227 20.31 -1.25 -14.13
CA ASN A 227 19.17 -0.38 -14.42
C ASN A 227 18.69 0.32 -13.13
N GLY A 228 19.46 1.31 -12.66
CA GLY A 228 19.24 1.99 -11.39
C GLY A 228 19.51 3.49 -11.41
N ILE A 229 19.29 4.16 -10.27
CA ILE A 229 19.46 5.61 -10.12
C ILE A 229 20.85 5.94 -9.60
N LYS A 230 21.54 6.86 -10.27
CA LYS A 230 22.81 7.47 -9.83
C LYS A 230 22.64 8.99 -9.75
N ILE A 231 23.65 9.67 -9.20
CA ILE A 231 23.68 11.12 -9.04
C ILE A 231 24.91 11.70 -9.74
N ALA A 232 24.76 12.77 -10.52
CA ALA A 232 25.85 13.63 -10.94
C ALA A 232 25.70 15.03 -10.30
N VAL A 233 26.81 15.67 -9.90
CA VAL A 233 26.78 16.91 -9.11
C VAL A 233 27.60 18.01 -9.79
N SER A 234 27.06 19.23 -9.84
CA SER A 234 27.76 20.43 -10.36
C SER A 234 27.52 21.67 -9.51
N ASP A 235 28.46 22.63 -9.58
CA ASP A 235 28.28 24.01 -9.10
C ASP A 235 27.52 24.90 -10.11
N LYS A 236 27.29 24.40 -11.34
CA LYS A 236 26.63 25.11 -12.45
C LYS A 236 25.48 24.28 -13.01
N LEU A 237 24.36 24.93 -13.33
CA LEU A 237 23.14 24.27 -13.82
C LEU A 237 23.32 23.54 -15.16
N THR A 238 24.23 23.98 -16.03
CA THR A 238 24.29 23.55 -17.44
C THR A 238 25.57 22.84 -17.87
N GLU A 239 26.54 22.66 -16.97
CA GLU A 239 27.86 22.10 -17.28
C GLU A 239 28.55 21.63 -16.01
N GLY A 240 29.63 20.83 -16.12
CA GLY A 240 30.49 20.48 -14.99
C GLY A 240 29.97 19.40 -14.04
N TYR A 241 28.96 18.64 -14.45
CA TYR A 241 28.41 17.52 -13.68
C TYR A 241 29.43 16.37 -13.53
N VAL A 242 29.81 16.08 -12.28
CA VAL A 242 30.69 14.97 -11.91
C VAL A 242 29.87 13.81 -11.36
N LEU A 243 30.09 12.60 -11.90
CA LEU A 243 29.39 11.39 -11.48
C LEU A 243 29.78 10.96 -10.06
N ARG A 244 28.78 10.72 -9.20
CA ARG A 244 28.89 9.87 -8.01
C ARG A 244 28.52 8.45 -8.43
N ASP A 245 29.51 7.57 -8.56
CA ASP A 245 29.32 6.26 -9.19
C ASP A 245 28.73 5.18 -8.25
N THR A 246 27.72 5.57 -7.47
CA THR A 246 27.03 4.75 -6.47
C THR A 246 25.54 4.76 -6.77
N TYR A 247 24.91 3.58 -6.71
CA TYR A 247 23.46 3.44 -6.80
C TYR A 247 22.77 3.89 -5.52
N VAL A 248 21.74 4.72 -5.63
CA VAL A 248 21.01 5.26 -4.47
C VAL A 248 19.69 4.56 -4.18
N GLN A 249 19.16 3.76 -5.11
CA GLN A 249 17.95 2.97 -4.88
C GLN A 249 18.18 1.87 -3.82
N GLN A 250 17.18 1.66 -2.96
CA GLN A 250 17.19 0.66 -1.89
C GLN A 250 16.53 -0.67 -2.34
N THR A 251 16.75 -1.04 -3.60
CA THR A 251 16.27 -2.30 -4.19
C THR A 251 17.28 -2.84 -5.21
N LYS A 252 17.24 -4.16 -5.45
CA LYS A 252 18.01 -4.84 -6.50
C LYS A 252 17.24 -4.99 -7.82
N ASP A 253 15.94 -4.73 -7.79
CA ASP A 253 15.11 -4.70 -9.00
C ASP A 253 15.43 -3.47 -9.86
N PRO A 254 15.23 -3.53 -11.20
CA PRO A 254 15.31 -2.36 -12.06
C PRO A 254 14.34 -1.24 -11.67
N VAL A 255 14.81 0.01 -11.71
CA VAL A 255 14.04 1.21 -11.34
C VAL A 255 14.16 2.33 -12.38
N GLU A 256 13.16 3.22 -12.41
CA GLU A 256 13.10 4.37 -13.33
C GLU A 256 12.35 5.58 -12.76
N GLY A 257 12.36 6.70 -13.47
CA GLY A 257 11.57 7.88 -13.13
C GLY A 257 11.85 8.46 -11.75
N ALA A 258 13.13 8.81 -11.50
CA ALA A 258 13.51 9.46 -10.25
C ALA A 258 12.79 10.81 -10.09
N GLY A 259 12.20 11.02 -8.91
CA GLY A 259 11.64 12.31 -8.51
C GLY A 259 12.00 12.60 -7.06
N VAL A 260 12.53 13.79 -6.80
CA VAL A 260 12.96 14.23 -5.48
C VAL A 260 12.19 15.47 -5.06
N PHE A 261 11.55 15.41 -3.89
CA PHE A 261 10.88 16.57 -3.31
C PHE A 261 11.31 16.83 -1.88
N LYS A 262 11.33 18.11 -1.50
CA LYS A 262 11.64 18.55 -0.15
C LYS A 262 10.41 18.49 0.74
N LEU A 263 10.55 18.02 1.97
CA LEU A 263 9.48 18.07 2.96
C LEU A 263 9.29 19.50 3.48
N ASN A 264 8.02 19.94 3.53
CA ASN A 264 7.61 21.29 3.96
C ASN A 264 7.97 21.61 5.42
N ASP A 265 8.13 20.59 6.26
CA ASP A 265 8.60 20.71 7.66
C ASP A 265 10.12 20.91 7.77
N GLY A 266 10.85 20.77 6.67
CA GLY A 266 12.31 20.82 6.63
C GLY A 266 13.02 19.54 7.09
N SER A 267 12.31 18.46 7.41
CA SER A 267 12.89 17.22 7.96
C SER A 267 13.66 16.35 6.96
N GLY A 268 13.82 16.81 5.72
CA GLY A 268 14.63 16.19 4.69
C GLY A 268 14.00 16.27 3.30
N TYR A 269 14.37 15.31 2.46
CA TYR A 269 13.87 15.09 1.12
C TYR A 269 13.36 13.65 1.01
N ILE A 270 12.40 13.44 0.11
CA ILE A 270 11.98 12.12 -0.34
C ILE A 270 12.50 11.93 -1.77
N LEU A 271 13.21 10.83 -2.01
CA LEU A 271 13.47 10.30 -3.35
C LEU A 271 12.46 9.17 -3.59
N MET A 272 11.68 9.29 -4.66
CA MET A 272 10.75 8.27 -5.15
C MET A 272 11.16 7.79 -6.55
N TYR A 273 10.88 6.53 -6.87
CA TYR A 273 11.11 5.94 -8.18
C TYR A 273 10.17 4.76 -8.46
N ASP A 274 9.92 4.50 -9.74
CA ASP A 274 9.09 3.41 -10.25
C ASP A 274 9.93 2.12 -10.31
N VAL A 275 9.55 1.09 -9.54
CA VAL A 275 10.11 -0.27 -9.66
C VAL A 275 9.31 -0.99 -10.77
N TYR A 276 9.50 -0.52 -12.01
CA TYR A 276 8.60 -0.79 -13.14
C TYR A 276 8.41 -2.28 -13.47
N THR A 277 9.40 -3.12 -13.15
CA THR A 277 9.31 -4.59 -13.31
C THR A 277 8.46 -5.29 -12.24
N ARG A 278 8.06 -4.58 -11.19
CA ARG A 278 7.24 -5.04 -10.06
C ARG A 278 5.89 -4.34 -9.95
N GLY A 279 5.63 -3.31 -10.76
CA GLY A 279 4.39 -2.54 -10.71
C GLY A 279 4.17 -1.80 -9.38
N ARG A 280 5.25 -1.38 -8.72
CA ARG A 280 5.20 -0.65 -7.44
C ARG A 280 6.13 0.54 -7.44
N TYR A 281 5.82 1.53 -6.62
CA TYR A 281 6.78 2.55 -6.22
C TYR A 281 7.66 2.09 -5.06
N GLN A 282 8.78 2.79 -4.88
CA GLN A 282 9.51 2.83 -3.63
C GLN A 282 9.85 4.28 -3.28
N PHE A 283 9.73 4.60 -2.00
CA PHE A 283 10.00 5.91 -1.42
C PHE A 283 11.10 5.78 -0.37
N THR A 284 12.03 6.73 -0.42
CA THR A 284 13.18 6.78 0.48
C THR A 284 13.38 8.17 1.05
N LYS A 285 13.75 8.28 2.33
CA LYS A 285 14.04 9.55 3.01
C LYS A 285 15.55 9.76 3.15
N THR A 286 15.98 10.99 2.90
CA THR A 286 17.38 11.44 2.99
C THR A 286 17.47 12.90 3.47
N THR A 287 18.61 13.30 4.02
CA THR A 287 18.93 14.70 4.38
C THR A 287 20.19 15.21 3.66
N ASP A 288 21.00 14.31 3.08
CA ASP A 288 22.34 14.57 2.55
C ASP A 288 22.52 14.21 1.07
N PHE A 289 21.61 13.42 0.49
CA PHE A 289 21.74 12.78 -0.83
C PHE A 289 22.87 11.74 -0.91
N GLU A 290 23.16 11.09 0.21
CA GLU A 290 24.16 10.01 0.35
C GLU A 290 23.55 8.80 1.08
N HIS A 291 22.80 9.04 2.16
CA HIS A 291 22.11 7.99 2.92
C HIS A 291 20.60 8.05 2.66
N PHE A 292 20.02 6.91 2.26
CA PHE A 292 18.62 6.78 1.87
C PHE A 292 17.97 5.63 2.65
N ASN A 293 16.93 5.94 3.43
CA ASN A 293 16.19 4.96 4.22
C ASN A 293 14.83 4.70 3.59
N VAL A 294 14.43 3.44 3.40
CA VAL A 294 13.09 3.10 2.88
C VAL A 294 12.03 3.59 3.85
N VAL A 295 10.97 4.21 3.31
CA VAL A 295 9.80 4.67 4.08
C VAL A 295 8.48 4.13 3.53
N ASP A 296 8.53 3.09 2.69
CA ASP A 296 7.36 2.47 2.01
C ASP A 296 6.18 2.20 2.98
N GLU A 297 6.45 1.73 4.20
CA GLU A 297 5.42 1.45 5.24
C GLU A 297 4.71 2.70 5.79
N ALA A 298 5.34 3.87 5.71
CA ALA A 298 4.75 5.15 6.12
C ALA A 298 3.97 5.83 4.98
N ILE A 299 4.11 5.36 3.74
CA ILE A 299 3.42 5.90 2.58
C ILE A 299 2.05 5.24 2.42
N SER A 300 1.02 6.02 2.12
CA SER A 300 -0.26 5.46 1.68
C SER A 300 -0.78 6.17 0.44
N MET A 301 -1.29 5.38 -0.50
CA MET A 301 -1.86 5.83 -1.77
C MET A 301 -3.09 4.98 -2.09
N ASN A 302 -4.13 5.58 -2.66
CA ASN A 302 -5.30 4.87 -3.17
C ASN A 302 -5.28 4.69 -4.70
N PHE A 303 -4.08 4.74 -5.29
CA PHE A 303 -3.76 4.73 -6.71
C PHE A 303 -2.35 4.14 -6.90
N HIS A 304 -2.01 3.71 -8.11
CA HIS A 304 -0.69 3.17 -8.45
C HIS A 304 -0.01 4.09 -9.48
N PRO A 305 0.86 5.02 -9.04
CA PRO A 305 1.53 5.95 -9.95
C PRO A 305 2.63 5.28 -10.76
N ARG A 306 2.97 5.93 -11.87
CA ARG A 306 4.18 5.81 -12.68
C ARG A 306 4.78 7.19 -12.92
N HIS A 307 6.08 7.21 -13.20
CA HIS A 307 7.00 8.37 -13.29
C HIS A 307 6.32 9.76 -13.29
N GLY A 308 6.57 10.56 -12.25
CA GLY A 308 5.94 11.86 -12.06
C GLY A 308 6.62 12.71 -10.97
N THR A 309 6.01 13.82 -10.57
CA THR A 309 6.63 14.84 -9.70
C THR A 309 5.70 15.35 -8.60
N VAL A 310 6.27 15.66 -7.43
CA VAL A 310 5.55 16.19 -6.25
C VAL A 310 5.91 17.66 -6.01
N LEU A 311 4.91 18.54 -6.09
CA LEU A 311 5.05 19.99 -5.93
C LEU A 311 4.44 20.48 -4.60
N PRO A 312 5.17 21.23 -3.76
CA PRO A 312 4.58 21.94 -2.62
C PRO A 312 3.50 22.96 -3.04
N ILE A 313 2.33 22.92 -2.41
CA ILE A 313 1.17 23.78 -2.70
C ILE A 313 0.67 24.57 -1.49
N THR A 314 0.08 25.72 -1.76
CA THR A 314 -0.53 26.59 -0.75
C THR A 314 -1.87 26.04 -0.27
N LYS A 315 -2.39 26.63 0.82
CA LYS A 315 -3.73 26.36 1.33
C LYS A 315 -4.80 26.66 0.28
N GLU A 316 -4.65 27.76 -0.43
CA GLU A 316 -5.59 28.26 -1.43
C GLU A 316 -5.58 27.39 -2.71
N GLU A 317 -4.39 26.93 -3.13
CA GLU A 317 -4.24 25.98 -4.25
C GLU A 317 -4.83 24.61 -3.92
N MET A 318 -4.54 24.07 -2.73
CA MET A 318 -5.11 22.79 -2.29
C MET A 318 -6.63 22.86 -2.17
N ALA A 319 -7.17 23.98 -1.66
CA ALA A 319 -8.61 24.21 -1.60
C ALA A 319 -9.24 24.30 -3.00
N ARG A 320 -8.56 24.93 -3.97
CA ARG A 320 -9.01 25.02 -5.36
C ARG A 320 -9.02 23.67 -6.08
N LEU A 321 -7.94 22.88 -5.92
CA LEU A 321 -7.83 21.50 -6.43
C LEU A 321 -8.92 20.60 -5.83
N SER A 322 -9.10 20.66 -4.51
CA SER A 322 -10.15 19.92 -3.80
C SER A 322 -11.54 20.33 -4.29
N GLY A 323 -11.80 21.64 -4.42
CA GLY A 323 -13.06 22.18 -4.94
C GLY A 323 -13.43 21.68 -6.32
N LYS A 324 -12.44 21.50 -7.21
CA LYS A 324 -12.67 20.98 -8.57
C LYS A 324 -12.83 19.46 -8.63
N TRP A 325 -12.04 18.70 -7.87
CA TRP A 325 -11.82 17.27 -8.13
C TRP A 325 -12.00 16.31 -6.95
N LEU A 326 -12.14 16.79 -5.71
CA LEU A 326 -12.42 15.95 -4.55
C LEU A 326 -13.92 15.75 -4.41
N ARG A 327 -14.38 14.52 -4.14
CA ARG A 327 -15.81 14.24 -3.91
C ARG A 327 -16.08 14.12 -2.40
N PRO A 328 -17.29 14.44 -1.91
CA PRO A 328 -17.65 14.17 -0.51
C PRO A 328 -17.44 12.71 -0.07
N ALA A 329 -17.59 11.76 -0.99
CA ALA A 329 -17.25 10.35 -0.78
C ALA A 329 -15.77 10.14 -0.38
N ASP A 330 -14.84 10.86 -1.00
CA ASP A 330 -13.39 10.75 -0.74
C ASP A 330 -13.01 11.28 0.65
N VAL A 331 -13.79 12.24 1.17
CA VAL A 331 -13.65 12.80 2.52
C VAL A 331 -14.19 11.84 3.58
N LEU A 332 -15.40 11.29 3.34
CA LEU A 332 -16.12 10.44 4.28
C LEU A 332 -15.53 9.04 4.43
N THR A 333 -15.05 8.45 3.33
CA THR A 333 -14.42 7.11 3.35
C THR A 333 -13.00 7.12 3.91
N ALA A 334 -12.43 8.30 4.15
CA ALA A 334 -11.11 8.49 4.75
C ALA A 334 -11.20 8.84 6.26
N ALA A 335 -12.18 8.28 6.96
CA ALA A 335 -12.27 8.33 8.42
C ALA A 335 -11.09 7.59 9.07
N GLN A 336 -10.47 8.16 10.10
CA GLN A 336 -9.21 7.67 10.68
C GLN A 336 -9.26 7.30 12.17
N ALA A 337 -10.43 7.38 12.81
CA ALA A 337 -10.60 7.06 14.22
C ALA A 337 -9.96 5.71 14.61
N GLU A 338 -9.31 5.67 15.77
CA GLU A 338 -8.48 4.55 16.22
C GLU A 338 -9.25 3.22 16.31
N THR A 339 -10.47 3.26 16.87
CA THR A 339 -11.31 2.06 17.02
C THR A 339 -12.18 1.76 15.80
N LEU A 340 -11.86 2.31 14.63
CA LEU A 340 -12.58 2.08 13.38
C LEU A 340 -11.93 0.92 12.59
N LYS A 341 -12.75 0.00 12.06
CA LYS A 341 -12.30 -1.01 11.09
C LYS A 341 -12.18 -0.36 9.71
N LYS A 342 -11.06 0.34 9.49
CA LYS A 342 -10.85 1.27 8.34
C LYS A 342 -11.07 0.61 6.98
N ASN A 343 -10.72 -0.66 6.83
CA ASN A 343 -10.93 -1.41 5.58
C ASN A 343 -12.41 -1.66 5.25
N ASN A 344 -13.28 -1.65 6.27
CA ASN A 344 -14.69 -2.07 6.18
C ASN A 344 -15.70 -0.91 6.14
N ILE A 345 -15.25 0.32 5.91
CA ILE A 345 -16.12 1.49 5.72
C ILE A 345 -16.97 1.31 4.45
N VAL A 346 -18.30 1.44 4.56
CA VAL A 346 -19.23 1.34 3.42
C VAL A 346 -19.96 2.65 3.21
N LEU A 347 -19.92 3.20 1.99
CA LEU A 347 -20.71 4.36 1.60
C LEU A 347 -21.77 3.95 0.57
N ASP A 348 -23.03 3.93 1.00
CA ASP A 348 -24.19 3.88 0.11
C ASP A 348 -24.48 5.31 -0.41
N THR A 349 -24.03 5.59 -1.62
CA THR A 349 -24.25 6.88 -2.30
C THR A 349 -25.71 7.12 -2.68
N THR A 350 -26.50 6.06 -2.85
CA THR A 350 -27.90 6.13 -3.32
C THR A 350 -28.83 6.44 -2.15
N GLY A 351 -28.75 5.66 -1.07
CA GLY A 351 -29.48 5.92 0.18
C GLY A 351 -28.85 7.03 1.04
N LYS A 352 -27.69 7.56 0.67
CA LYS A 352 -26.91 8.59 1.38
C LYS A 352 -26.60 8.16 2.82
N LYS A 353 -26.07 6.95 2.98
CA LYS A 353 -25.66 6.37 4.26
C LYS A 353 -24.18 6.01 4.25
N LEU A 354 -23.49 6.33 5.34
CA LEU A 354 -22.14 5.87 5.61
C LEU A 354 -22.19 4.94 6.80
N TYR A 355 -21.64 3.75 6.66
CA TYR A 355 -21.49 2.77 7.72
C TYR A 355 -20.03 2.70 8.15
N LEU A 356 -19.81 2.85 9.44
CA LEU A 356 -18.52 2.88 10.10
C LEU A 356 -18.46 1.71 11.10
N PRO A 357 -17.95 0.53 10.72
CA PRO A 357 -17.78 -0.57 11.64
C PRO A 357 -16.68 -0.26 12.66
N VAL A 358 -16.97 -0.44 13.94
CA VAL A 358 -16.08 -0.11 15.05
C VAL A 358 -15.72 -1.36 15.85
N LEU A 359 -14.58 -1.31 16.55
CA LEU A 359 -14.15 -2.37 17.44
C LEU A 359 -15.13 -2.55 18.62
N PRO A 360 -15.25 -3.77 19.18
CA PRO A 360 -15.95 -4.02 20.43
C PRO A 360 -15.55 -3.03 21.53
N GLY A 361 -16.50 -2.66 22.40
CA GLY A 361 -16.26 -1.69 23.48
C GLY A 361 -16.19 -0.21 23.06
N THR A 362 -16.20 0.12 21.76
CA THR A 362 -16.19 1.52 21.30
C THR A 362 -17.35 2.34 21.87
N SER A 363 -17.03 3.50 22.46
CA SER A 363 -18.02 4.40 23.05
C SER A 363 -18.84 5.13 21.98
N LEU A 364 -20.11 4.74 21.84
CA LEU A 364 -21.03 5.40 20.90
C LEU A 364 -21.44 6.82 21.34
N LYS A 365 -21.29 7.18 22.62
CA LYS A 365 -21.78 8.46 23.17
C LYS A 365 -20.91 9.67 22.84
N ARG A 366 -19.63 9.46 22.50
CA ARG A 366 -18.64 10.50 22.21
C ARG A 366 -17.64 10.00 21.17
N PHE A 367 -18.13 9.66 19.98
CA PHE A 367 -17.29 9.19 18.87
C PHE A 367 -17.02 10.32 17.88
N ASP A 368 -15.74 10.55 17.54
CA ASP A 368 -15.33 11.38 16.42
C ASP A 368 -14.83 10.45 15.30
N PRO A 369 -15.48 10.38 14.12
CA PRO A 369 -14.99 9.60 12.99
C PRO A 369 -13.61 10.01 12.48
N GLN A 370 -13.15 11.23 12.79
CA GLN A 370 -11.90 11.81 12.29
C GLN A 370 -11.81 11.74 10.76
N PHE A 371 -12.85 12.25 10.09
CA PHE A 371 -12.88 12.41 8.63
C PHE A 371 -11.72 13.29 8.13
N MET A 372 -11.33 13.09 6.87
CA MET A 372 -10.24 13.83 6.22
C MET A 372 -10.41 15.35 6.35
N LYS A 373 -9.37 16.01 6.85
CA LYS A 373 -9.30 17.47 7.01
C LYS A 373 -8.41 18.06 5.93
N LEU A 374 -8.99 18.85 5.02
CA LEU A 374 -8.26 19.54 3.96
C LEU A 374 -8.67 21.02 3.90
N PRO A 375 -7.78 21.92 3.45
CA PRO A 375 -8.14 23.26 2.99
C PRO A 375 -9.37 23.24 2.08
N GLY A 376 -10.33 24.13 2.34
CA GLY A 376 -11.57 24.22 1.57
C GLY A 376 -12.61 23.12 1.86
N VAL A 377 -12.32 22.18 2.77
CA VAL A 377 -13.28 21.15 3.22
C VAL A 377 -13.75 21.45 4.63
N HIS A 378 -15.07 21.55 4.81
CA HIS A 378 -15.73 21.74 6.09
C HIS A 378 -16.75 20.62 6.33
N ILE A 379 -16.82 20.15 7.57
CA ILE A 379 -17.67 19.02 7.97
C ILE A 379 -18.44 19.41 9.23
N THR A 380 -19.75 19.23 9.20
CA THR A 380 -20.66 19.55 10.32
C THR A 380 -21.57 18.35 10.61
N PRO A 381 -21.69 17.86 11.86
CA PRO A 381 -20.95 18.29 13.04
C PRO A 381 -19.45 18.00 12.93
N SER A 382 -18.66 18.66 13.78
CA SER A 382 -17.21 18.43 13.91
C SER A 382 -16.89 17.97 15.34
N GLY A 383 -15.86 17.13 15.48
CA GLY A 383 -15.48 16.56 16.77
C GLY A 383 -16.42 15.42 17.22
N PRO A 384 -16.33 15.01 18.50
CA PRO A 384 -17.09 13.88 19.04
C PRO A 384 -18.59 14.13 19.13
N VAL A 385 -19.40 13.15 18.72
CA VAL A 385 -20.87 13.18 18.77
C VAL A 385 -21.47 11.90 19.39
N ASP A 386 -22.76 11.94 19.70
CA ASP A 386 -23.53 10.83 20.28
C ASP A 386 -24.29 10.05 19.19
N PHE A 387 -23.81 8.84 18.90
CA PHE A 387 -24.45 7.85 18.03
C PHE A 387 -25.29 6.82 18.82
N SER A 388 -25.38 6.91 20.16
CA SER A 388 -26.14 5.93 20.96
C SER A 388 -27.65 5.96 20.71
N LYS A 389 -28.14 7.00 20.03
CA LYS A 389 -29.53 7.17 19.57
C LYS A 389 -29.75 6.83 18.10
N GLY A 390 -28.73 6.28 17.43
CA GLY A 390 -28.76 5.94 16.00
C GLY A 390 -27.89 6.85 15.14
N ALA A 391 -28.25 7.00 13.86
CA ALA A 391 -27.42 7.67 12.88
C ALA A 391 -27.35 9.19 13.10
N VAL A 392 -26.15 9.76 12.96
CA VAL A 392 -25.92 11.21 13.00
C VAL A 392 -25.80 11.75 11.58
N ARG A 393 -26.51 12.84 11.26
CA ARG A 393 -26.40 13.49 9.96
C ARG A 393 -25.13 14.33 9.90
N TYR A 394 -24.20 13.96 9.03
CA TYR A 394 -23.05 14.79 8.68
C TYR A 394 -23.29 15.51 7.36
N THR A 395 -22.78 16.73 7.23
CA THR A 395 -22.78 17.53 6.02
C THR A 395 -21.36 17.90 5.65
N VAL A 396 -20.93 17.52 4.45
CA VAL A 396 -19.64 17.87 3.87
C VAL A 396 -19.85 19.02 2.91
N THR A 397 -19.11 20.11 3.13
CA THR A 397 -19.06 21.29 2.27
C THR A 397 -17.64 21.40 1.72
N ILE A 398 -17.49 21.23 0.42
CA ILE A 398 -16.23 21.46 -0.31
C ILE A 398 -16.36 22.80 -1.04
N GLN A 399 -15.34 23.65 -0.97
CA GLN A 399 -15.34 24.97 -1.59
C GLN A 399 -15.67 24.90 -3.08
N GLY A 400 -16.67 25.67 -3.53
CA GLY A 400 -17.15 25.66 -4.92
C GLY A 400 -18.13 24.53 -5.26
N GLN A 401 -18.43 23.62 -4.35
CA GLN A 401 -19.43 22.55 -4.52
C GLN A 401 -20.67 22.82 -3.67
N LYS A 402 -21.79 22.17 -4.03
CA LYS A 402 -23.00 22.16 -3.20
C LYS A 402 -22.76 21.25 -1.97
N PRO A 403 -23.12 21.66 -0.75
CA PRO A 403 -23.04 20.80 0.43
C PRO A 403 -23.80 19.49 0.23
N GLN A 404 -23.23 18.38 0.71
CA GLN A 404 -23.86 17.06 0.67
C GLN A 404 -23.99 16.49 2.08
N SER A 405 -25.20 16.07 2.45
CA SER A 405 -25.47 15.44 3.74
C SER A 405 -25.63 13.92 3.61
N VAL A 406 -25.04 13.20 4.55
CA VAL A 406 -25.05 11.73 4.69
C VAL A 406 -25.54 11.37 6.10
N ALA A 407 -26.25 10.27 6.25
CA ALA A 407 -26.51 9.66 7.56
C ALA A 407 -25.35 8.73 7.92
N VAL A 408 -24.60 9.05 8.98
CA VAL A 408 -23.49 8.22 9.45
C VAL A 408 -23.99 7.27 10.54
N HIS A 409 -23.77 5.98 10.34
CA HIS A 409 -24.11 4.89 11.24
C HIS A 409 -22.82 4.29 11.81
N LEU A 410 -22.71 4.11 13.13
CA LEU A 410 -21.70 3.22 13.71
C LEU A 410 -22.28 1.80 13.77
N LEU A 411 -21.47 0.81 13.37
CA LEU A 411 -21.83 -0.60 13.46
C LEU A 411 -20.91 -1.30 14.46
N GLN A 412 -21.46 -1.95 15.47
CA GLN A 412 -20.71 -2.83 16.39
C GLN A 412 -20.64 -4.24 15.77
N ASP A 413 -20.06 -4.32 14.58
CA ASP A 413 -19.81 -5.56 13.86
C ASP A 413 -18.57 -6.22 14.43
N HIS A 414 -18.65 -7.47 14.88
CA HIS A 414 -17.50 -8.16 15.46
C HIS A 414 -16.63 -8.84 14.40
N ASN A 415 -17.14 -9.11 13.18
CA ASN A 415 -16.32 -9.51 12.03
C ASN A 415 -15.88 -8.29 11.18
N PRO A 416 -14.71 -8.33 10.51
CA PRO A 416 -13.61 -9.26 10.78
C PRO A 416 -13.07 -9.08 12.21
N VAL A 417 -12.63 -10.18 12.84
CA VAL A 417 -12.17 -10.16 14.23
C VAL A 417 -10.79 -9.54 14.40
N LEU A 418 -9.96 -9.61 13.35
CA LEU A 418 -8.66 -8.96 13.30
C LEU A 418 -8.73 -7.72 12.38
N ASN A 419 -8.06 -6.63 12.78
CA ASN A 419 -7.98 -5.41 11.97
C ASN A 419 -6.71 -5.43 11.11
N GLY A 420 -6.86 -5.40 9.78
CA GLY A 420 -5.76 -5.52 8.82
C GLY A 420 -6.08 -6.57 7.76
N TYR A 421 -5.05 -7.01 7.02
CA TYR A 421 -5.17 -8.14 6.12
C TYR A 421 -4.50 -9.37 6.73
N TYR A 422 -5.30 -10.39 6.98
CA TYR A 422 -4.90 -11.62 7.63
C TYR A 422 -5.72 -12.75 7.05
N ALA A 423 -5.09 -13.91 6.93
CA ALA A 423 -5.71 -15.07 6.31
C ALA A 423 -5.30 -16.36 7.00
N ASP A 424 -5.77 -17.48 6.45
CA ASP A 424 -5.38 -18.84 6.82
C ASP A 424 -5.29 -19.05 8.36
N PRO A 425 -6.36 -18.74 9.12
CA PRO A 425 -6.27 -18.59 10.57
C PRO A 425 -6.38 -19.94 11.29
N GLU A 426 -5.38 -20.26 12.12
CA GLU A 426 -5.48 -21.25 13.20
C GLU A 426 -6.04 -20.63 14.48
N ILE A 427 -6.75 -21.42 15.30
CA ILE A 427 -7.30 -21.04 16.61
C ILE A 427 -6.91 -22.05 17.71
N LEU A 428 -6.25 -21.57 18.75
CA LEU A 428 -5.92 -22.35 19.96
C LEU A 428 -6.64 -21.79 21.18
N TYR A 429 -7.11 -22.64 22.09
CA TYR A 429 -7.29 -22.26 23.50
C TYR A 429 -6.12 -22.79 24.32
N ALA A 430 -5.29 -21.89 24.86
CA ALA A 430 -4.11 -22.26 25.64
C ALA A 430 -4.46 -22.49 27.11
N GLN A 431 -4.28 -23.72 27.61
CA GLN A 431 -4.54 -24.05 29.01
C GLN A 431 -3.57 -23.38 29.98
N LYS A 432 -2.36 -22.98 29.53
CA LYS A 432 -1.40 -22.22 30.33
C LYS A 432 -1.93 -20.83 30.71
N THR A 433 -2.39 -20.06 29.73
CA THR A 433 -2.76 -18.63 29.90
C THR A 433 -4.26 -18.40 30.03
N LYS A 434 -5.08 -19.43 29.81
CA LYS A 434 -6.55 -19.40 29.83
C LYS A 434 -7.17 -18.46 28.80
N GLN A 435 -6.47 -18.25 27.68
CA GLN A 435 -6.91 -17.39 26.58
C GLN A 435 -6.95 -18.14 25.24
N PHE A 436 -7.73 -17.59 24.32
CA PHE A 436 -7.75 -17.97 22.91
C PHE A 436 -6.63 -17.25 22.16
N TYR A 437 -6.08 -17.87 21.12
CA TYR A 437 -5.05 -17.29 20.26
C TYR A 437 -5.34 -17.60 18.79
N ILE A 438 -5.37 -16.57 17.93
CA ILE A 438 -5.41 -16.73 16.46
C ILE A 438 -4.01 -16.56 15.88
N TYR A 439 -3.61 -17.49 15.03
CA TYR A 439 -2.35 -17.45 14.29
C TYR A 439 -2.67 -17.44 12.78
N PRO A 440 -2.57 -16.28 12.10
CA PRO A 440 -2.87 -16.19 10.68
C PRO A 440 -1.62 -16.10 9.80
N THR A 441 -1.78 -16.33 8.50
CA THR A 441 -0.92 -15.75 7.47
C THR A 441 -1.00 -14.21 7.55
N SER A 442 0.15 -13.54 7.53
CA SER A 442 0.24 -12.10 7.30
C SER A 442 -0.07 -11.80 5.82
N ASP A 443 -1.27 -11.31 5.52
CA ASP A 443 -1.79 -11.12 4.17
C ASP A 443 -1.67 -9.63 3.73
N GLY A 444 -2.17 -9.26 2.56
CA GLY A 444 -2.01 -7.90 2.00
C GLY A 444 -0.76 -7.71 1.14
N PHE A 445 0.09 -8.73 1.03
CA PHE A 445 1.32 -8.73 0.22
C PHE A 445 1.08 -9.40 -1.13
N THR A 446 1.42 -8.72 -2.23
CA THR A 446 1.22 -9.23 -3.61
C THR A 446 1.80 -10.63 -3.80
N GLY A 447 0.96 -11.57 -4.26
CA GLY A 447 1.36 -12.96 -4.48
C GLY A 447 1.73 -13.71 -3.20
N TRP A 448 1.10 -13.37 -2.08
CA TRP A 448 1.34 -13.97 -0.75
C TRP A 448 2.82 -13.89 -0.35
N SER A 449 3.46 -12.74 -0.59
CA SER A 449 4.91 -12.56 -0.37
C SER A 449 5.31 -12.27 1.08
N GLY A 450 4.34 -12.25 2.01
CA GLY A 450 4.59 -12.14 3.45
C GLY A 450 5.59 -13.18 3.96
N ASN A 451 6.41 -12.78 4.93
CA ASN A 451 7.58 -13.52 5.40
C ASN A 451 7.75 -13.55 6.92
N TYR A 452 6.71 -13.15 7.66
CA TYR A 452 6.64 -13.22 9.12
C TYR A 452 5.24 -13.65 9.58
N PHE A 453 5.16 -14.22 10.77
CA PHE A 453 3.90 -14.59 11.43
C PHE A 453 3.62 -13.71 12.65
N LYS A 454 2.34 -13.45 12.90
CA LYS A 454 1.84 -12.80 14.12
C LYS A 454 0.96 -13.75 14.93
N THR A 455 0.63 -13.36 16.15
CA THR A 455 -0.49 -13.96 16.88
C THR A 455 -1.34 -12.90 17.59
N PHE A 456 -2.59 -13.27 17.87
CA PHE A 456 -3.57 -12.40 18.50
C PHE A 456 -4.23 -13.13 19.66
N SER A 457 -4.20 -12.58 20.87
CA SER A 457 -4.82 -13.18 22.06
C SER A 457 -6.22 -12.63 22.35
N SER A 458 -7.09 -13.43 22.96
CA SER A 458 -8.41 -13.00 23.41
C SER A 458 -8.91 -13.79 24.63
N PRO A 459 -9.53 -13.15 25.64
CA PRO A 459 -10.18 -13.86 26.74
C PRO A 459 -11.56 -14.44 26.37
N ASP A 460 -12.19 -13.96 25.29
CA ASP A 460 -13.63 -14.15 25.04
C ASP A 460 -14.04 -14.31 23.57
N LEU A 461 -13.07 -14.54 22.67
CA LEU A 461 -13.22 -14.64 21.20
C LEU A 461 -13.70 -13.35 20.49
N VAL A 462 -13.85 -12.23 21.19
CA VAL A 462 -14.35 -10.96 20.62
C VAL A 462 -13.34 -9.83 20.81
N ASN A 463 -12.76 -9.71 22.00
CA ASN A 463 -11.76 -8.70 22.31
C ASN A 463 -10.38 -9.26 22.00
N TRP A 464 -9.81 -8.89 20.84
CA TRP A 464 -8.51 -9.37 20.37
C TRP A 464 -7.40 -8.34 20.58
N LYS A 465 -6.25 -8.81 21.07
CA LYS A 465 -5.01 -8.05 21.22
C LYS A 465 -3.96 -8.59 20.25
N ASP A 466 -3.33 -7.71 19.47
CA ASP A 466 -2.12 -8.03 18.68
C ASP A 466 -0.95 -8.26 19.65
N GLU A 467 -0.38 -9.47 19.65
CA GLU A 467 0.80 -9.82 20.46
C GLU A 467 2.12 -9.55 19.71
N GLY A 468 2.05 -9.09 18.46
CA GLY A 468 3.21 -8.80 17.63
C GLY A 468 3.70 -9.98 16.79
N VAL A 469 4.91 -9.83 16.25
CA VAL A 469 5.57 -10.84 15.40
C VAL A 469 6.14 -11.94 16.29
N ILE A 470 5.80 -13.20 15.98
CA ILE A 470 6.21 -14.38 16.75
C ILE A 470 7.31 -15.20 16.08
N LEU A 471 7.45 -15.07 14.75
CA LEU A 471 8.48 -15.72 13.94
C LEU A 471 8.68 -14.92 12.63
N ASP A 472 9.90 -14.44 12.40
CA ASP A 472 10.36 -13.75 11.19
C ASP A 472 11.25 -14.69 10.37
N LEU A 473 10.86 -15.05 9.14
CA LEU A 473 11.62 -16.01 8.34
C LEU A 473 13.03 -15.51 7.97
N PRO A 474 13.23 -14.26 7.46
CA PRO A 474 14.56 -13.78 7.06
C PRO A 474 15.62 -13.80 8.17
N THR A 475 15.23 -13.61 9.43
CA THR A 475 16.18 -13.52 10.55
C THR A 475 16.20 -14.75 11.47
N GLN A 476 15.13 -15.54 11.53
CA GLN A 476 15.00 -16.65 12.50
C GLN A 476 14.94 -18.04 11.84
N VAL A 477 14.75 -18.17 10.53
CA VAL A 477 14.61 -19.47 9.84
C VAL A 477 15.73 -19.68 8.82
N SER A 478 16.65 -20.59 9.13
CA SER A 478 17.89 -20.80 8.37
C SER A 478 17.70 -21.39 6.96
N TRP A 479 16.57 -22.05 6.70
CA TRP A 479 16.32 -22.85 5.49
C TRP A 479 15.26 -22.25 4.54
N ALA A 480 14.57 -21.19 4.94
CA ALA A 480 13.59 -20.45 4.12
C ALA A 480 13.40 -19.02 4.63
N ASN A 481 13.28 -18.05 3.72
CA ASN A 481 13.23 -16.61 4.03
C ASN A 481 12.01 -15.88 3.41
N ARG A 482 11.02 -16.63 2.91
CA ARG A 482 9.87 -16.10 2.16
C ARG A 482 8.63 -16.98 2.33
N ASN A 483 7.47 -16.42 2.01
CA ASN A 483 6.20 -17.14 1.89
C ASN A 483 5.81 -17.85 3.20
N ALA A 484 5.66 -17.06 4.27
CA ALA A 484 5.18 -17.47 5.58
C ALA A 484 3.66 -17.67 5.53
N TRP A 485 3.20 -18.92 5.36
CA TRP A 485 1.77 -19.23 5.13
C TRP A 485 1.22 -20.26 6.12
N ALA A 486 -0.10 -20.18 6.32
CA ALA A 486 -0.99 -21.22 6.83
C ALA A 486 -0.39 -22.02 7.99
N PRO A 487 -0.29 -21.42 9.18
CA PRO A 487 0.20 -22.13 10.35
C PRO A 487 -0.87 -22.98 11.02
N CYS A 488 -0.46 -23.96 11.81
CA CYS A 488 -1.27 -24.62 12.83
C CYS A 488 -0.47 -24.81 14.12
N ILE A 489 -1.14 -25.07 15.24
CA ILE A 489 -0.46 -25.14 16.54
C ILE A 489 -1.07 -26.18 17.47
N ILE A 490 -0.23 -26.78 18.32
CA ILE A 490 -0.73 -27.60 19.43
C ILE A 490 0.00 -27.36 20.74
N GLU A 491 -0.80 -27.23 21.80
CA GLU A 491 -0.32 -27.22 23.19
C GLU A 491 -0.16 -28.66 23.70
N LYS A 492 1.01 -28.96 24.27
CA LYS A 492 1.31 -30.26 24.90
C LYS A 492 1.94 -30.03 26.27
N LYS A 493 1.83 -31.03 27.16
CA LYS A 493 2.66 -31.08 28.37
C LYS A 493 3.89 -31.95 28.12
N VAL A 494 5.07 -31.36 28.20
CA VAL A 494 6.37 -32.04 28.14
C VAL A 494 7.06 -31.83 29.49
N ASN A 495 7.41 -32.91 30.18
CA ASN A 495 7.99 -32.87 31.54
C ASN A 495 7.17 -32.01 32.52
N GLY A 496 5.84 -32.08 32.42
CA GLY A 496 4.90 -31.31 33.26
C GLY A 496 4.67 -29.85 32.85
N GLN A 497 5.50 -29.30 31.96
CA GLN A 497 5.42 -27.91 31.48
C GLN A 497 4.67 -27.82 30.16
N TYR A 498 3.96 -26.73 29.92
CA TYR A 498 3.31 -26.48 28.63
C TYR A 498 4.35 -26.10 27.57
N LYS A 499 4.31 -26.78 26.43
CA LYS A 499 5.09 -26.49 25.22
C LYS A 499 4.11 -26.29 24.05
N TYR A 500 4.48 -25.40 23.14
CA TYR A 500 3.72 -25.08 21.94
C TYR A 500 4.52 -25.52 20.72
N PHE A 501 3.92 -26.36 19.89
CA PHE A 501 4.49 -26.82 18.63
C PHE A 501 3.73 -26.13 17.50
N TYR A 502 4.40 -25.23 16.80
CA TYR A 502 3.87 -24.35 15.78
C TYR A 502 4.40 -24.79 14.42
N TYR A 503 3.53 -25.36 13.60
CA TYR A 503 3.86 -25.81 12.25
C TYR A 503 3.43 -24.74 11.28
N TYR A 504 4.20 -24.55 10.22
CA TYR A 504 4.00 -23.45 9.31
C TYR A 504 4.56 -23.77 7.93
N THR A 505 4.02 -23.15 6.89
CA THR A 505 4.61 -23.22 5.56
C THR A 505 5.63 -22.10 5.38
N ALA A 506 6.82 -22.42 4.88
CA ALA A 506 7.80 -21.47 4.39
C ALA A 506 8.44 -21.98 3.09
N ALA A 507 8.48 -21.14 2.05
CA ALA A 507 8.98 -21.49 0.72
C ALA A 507 8.48 -22.86 0.19
N GLN A 508 7.17 -23.12 0.34
CA GLN A 508 6.48 -24.35 -0.09
C GLN A 508 6.99 -25.64 0.56
N LYS A 509 7.40 -25.55 1.84
CA LYS A 509 7.77 -26.67 2.71
C LYS A 509 7.20 -26.41 4.09
N ILE A 510 6.97 -27.45 4.88
CA ILE A 510 6.45 -27.32 6.25
C ILE A 510 7.60 -27.35 7.25
N GLY A 511 7.70 -26.31 8.07
CA GLY A 511 8.56 -26.22 9.24
C GLY A 511 7.83 -26.55 10.54
N VAL A 512 8.59 -26.60 11.62
CA VAL A 512 8.06 -26.60 13.00
C VAL A 512 8.97 -25.79 13.90
N ALA A 513 8.36 -24.90 14.68
CA ALA A 513 9.01 -24.09 15.70
C ALA A 513 8.38 -24.38 17.08
N VAL A 514 9.17 -24.20 18.14
CA VAL A 514 8.79 -24.54 19.51
C VAL A 514 8.86 -23.32 20.42
N ALA A 515 7.88 -23.16 21.31
CA ALA A 515 7.88 -22.14 22.36
C ALA A 515 7.40 -22.67 23.72
N ASP A 516 7.72 -21.91 24.77
CA ASP A 516 7.21 -22.09 26.14
C ASP A 516 5.94 -21.27 26.42
N ASP A 517 5.55 -20.36 25.52
CA ASP A 517 4.39 -19.49 25.63
C ASP A 517 3.65 -19.43 24.28
N PRO A 518 2.30 -19.33 24.25
CA PRO A 518 1.57 -19.20 23.00
C PRO A 518 1.92 -17.91 22.23
N ALA A 519 2.35 -16.85 22.92
CA ALA A 519 2.85 -15.63 22.28
C ALA A 519 4.33 -15.71 21.83
N GLY A 520 5.00 -16.86 22.01
CA GLY A 520 6.41 -17.03 21.70
C GLY A 520 7.35 -16.45 22.77
N PRO A 521 8.63 -16.18 22.44
CA PRO A 521 9.23 -16.33 21.11
C PRO A 521 9.28 -17.80 20.66
N PHE A 522 9.07 -18.04 19.36
CA PHE A 522 9.22 -19.36 18.76
C PHE A 522 10.64 -19.55 18.24
N VAL A 523 11.18 -20.75 18.44
CA VAL A 523 12.49 -21.17 17.93
C VAL A 523 12.28 -22.27 16.89
N ASP A 524 12.70 -22.02 15.65
CA ASP A 524 12.62 -23.02 14.57
C ASP A 524 13.50 -24.25 14.84
N SER A 525 13.05 -25.41 14.39
CA SER A 525 13.79 -26.68 14.48
C SER A 525 15.03 -26.76 13.56
N GLY A 526 15.29 -25.74 12.74
CA GLY A 526 16.49 -25.58 11.92
C GLY A 526 16.45 -26.30 10.58
N LYS A 527 15.34 -26.97 10.25
CA LYS A 527 15.12 -27.71 8.99
C LYS A 527 13.62 -27.85 8.69
N PRO A 528 13.21 -28.01 7.42
CA PRO A 528 11.83 -28.39 7.11
C PRO A 528 11.52 -29.80 7.64
N LEU A 529 10.33 -29.95 8.22
CA LEU A 529 9.75 -31.23 8.64
C LEU A 529 9.21 -32.02 7.44
N ILE A 530 8.52 -31.34 6.51
CA ILE A 530 8.06 -31.90 5.23
C ILE A 530 8.64 -31.06 4.09
N ALA A 531 9.37 -31.70 3.17
CA ALA A 531 10.00 -31.03 2.02
C ALA A 531 9.82 -31.78 0.69
N GLN A 532 9.02 -32.85 0.68
CA GLN A 532 8.82 -33.74 -0.46
C GLN A 532 7.38 -34.26 -0.49
N LYS A 533 6.90 -34.61 -1.69
CA LYS A 533 5.58 -35.19 -1.90
C LYS A 533 5.50 -36.60 -1.29
N PRO A 534 4.33 -37.01 -0.78
CA PRO A 534 4.07 -38.42 -0.49
C PRO A 534 4.31 -39.29 -1.73
N GLU A 535 4.69 -40.54 -1.51
CA GLU A 535 4.92 -41.50 -2.60
C GLU A 535 3.70 -41.61 -3.53
N GLY A 536 3.95 -41.63 -4.84
CA GLY A 536 2.90 -41.69 -5.87
C GLY A 536 2.23 -40.35 -6.22
N VAL A 537 2.45 -39.28 -5.44
CA VAL A 537 1.88 -37.95 -5.73
C VAL A 537 2.76 -37.18 -6.71
N ARG A 538 2.20 -36.78 -7.86
CA ARG A 538 2.93 -36.10 -8.96
C ARG A 538 2.68 -34.60 -9.10
N GLY A 539 1.71 -34.05 -8.39
CA GLY A 539 1.32 -32.64 -8.44
C GLY A 539 0.99 -32.08 -7.05
N GLY A 540 0.51 -30.85 -6.99
CA GLY A 540 0.19 -30.21 -5.71
C GLY A 540 1.42 -29.68 -4.95
N GLN A 541 1.20 -29.25 -3.71
CA GLN A 541 2.23 -28.57 -2.88
C GLN A 541 2.19 -29.02 -1.42
N GLU A 542 3.35 -28.94 -0.77
CA GLU A 542 3.65 -29.28 0.63
C GLU A 542 3.36 -28.06 1.53
N ILE A 543 2.08 -27.69 1.60
CA ILE A 543 1.58 -26.51 2.32
C ILE A 543 0.38 -26.88 3.19
N ASP A 544 -0.17 -25.89 3.91
CA ASP A 544 -1.37 -26.00 4.76
C ASP A 544 -1.29 -27.15 5.76
N PRO A 545 -0.27 -27.16 6.66
CA PRO A 545 -0.20 -28.10 7.76
C PRO A 545 -1.37 -27.94 8.72
N ASP A 546 -1.89 -29.05 9.24
CA ASP A 546 -2.79 -29.11 10.40
C ASP A 546 -2.31 -30.17 11.40
N VAL A 547 -2.48 -29.93 12.69
CA VAL A 547 -1.97 -30.79 13.76
C VAL A 547 -3.06 -31.19 14.76
N PHE A 548 -3.22 -32.49 14.95
CA PHE A 548 -4.27 -33.07 15.77
C PHE A 548 -3.71 -34.05 16.79
N THR A 549 -4.22 -34.04 18.02
CA THR A 549 -4.01 -35.14 18.98
C THR A 549 -5.29 -35.95 19.09
N ASP A 550 -5.20 -37.25 18.81
CA ASP A 550 -6.31 -38.18 19.00
C ASP A 550 -6.61 -38.36 20.49
N PRO A 551 -7.79 -37.95 20.99
CA PRO A 551 -8.13 -38.08 22.41
C PRO A 551 -8.39 -39.54 22.83
N LYS A 552 -8.48 -40.50 21.90
CA LYS A 552 -8.59 -41.93 22.24
C LYS A 552 -7.23 -42.58 22.54
N THR A 553 -6.17 -42.19 21.84
CA THR A 553 -4.85 -42.84 21.93
C THR A 553 -3.73 -41.93 22.47
N GLY A 554 -3.95 -40.61 22.54
CA GLY A 554 -2.93 -39.63 22.92
C GLY A 554 -1.89 -39.32 21.83
N LYS A 555 -1.91 -40.08 20.72
CA LYS A 555 -1.03 -39.89 19.57
C LYS A 555 -1.33 -38.59 18.84
N SER A 556 -0.29 -37.99 18.27
CA SER A 556 -0.41 -36.81 17.43
C SER A 556 -0.27 -37.16 15.96
N TYR A 557 -0.94 -36.40 15.10
CA TYR A 557 -0.94 -36.54 13.67
C TYR A 557 -0.74 -35.17 13.02
N LEU A 558 0.03 -35.13 11.93
CA LEU A 558 0.18 -33.97 11.06
C LEU A 558 -0.51 -34.28 9.73
N TYR A 559 -1.35 -33.37 9.26
CA TYR A 559 -1.97 -33.39 7.93
C TYR A 559 -1.41 -32.26 7.08
N TRP A 560 -1.42 -32.42 5.76
CA TRP A 560 -1.00 -31.35 4.85
C TRP A 560 -1.45 -31.59 3.41
N GLY A 561 -1.38 -30.52 2.61
CA GLY A 561 -1.29 -30.58 1.16
C GLY A 561 -2.26 -29.64 0.43
N ASN A 562 -1.79 -29.15 -0.72
CA ASN A 562 -2.63 -28.56 -1.76
C ASN A 562 -2.67 -29.52 -2.97
N GLY A 563 -3.85 -29.77 -3.54
CA GLY A 563 -4.10 -30.73 -4.62
C GLY A 563 -4.13 -32.21 -4.18
N TYR A 564 -3.68 -32.51 -2.97
CA TYR A 564 -3.80 -33.80 -2.28
C TYR A 564 -3.91 -33.56 -0.77
N MET A 565 -4.49 -34.51 -0.03
CA MET A 565 -4.50 -34.50 1.44
C MET A 565 -3.72 -35.71 1.94
N ALA A 566 -2.64 -35.47 2.69
CA ALA A 566 -1.85 -36.47 3.39
C ALA A 566 -2.03 -36.35 4.90
N GLY A 567 -1.78 -37.44 5.62
CA GLY A 567 -1.68 -37.49 7.07
C GLY A 567 -0.60 -38.47 7.53
N ALA A 568 0.06 -38.20 8.65
CA ALA A 568 1.06 -39.09 9.25
C ALA A 568 1.06 -39.00 10.78
N GLU A 569 1.48 -40.07 11.47
CA GLU A 569 1.69 -40.05 12.93
C GLU A 569 2.98 -39.26 13.23
N LEU A 570 2.95 -38.37 14.20
CA LEU A 570 4.14 -37.69 14.74
C LEU A 570 4.79 -38.55 15.83
N ASN A 571 6.11 -38.45 15.98
CA ASN A 571 6.81 -39.00 17.14
C ASN A 571 6.53 -38.13 18.40
N GLU A 572 6.91 -38.65 19.57
CA GLU A 572 6.69 -37.97 20.86
C GLU A 572 7.41 -36.62 20.98
N ASP A 573 8.45 -36.40 20.18
CA ASP A 573 9.18 -35.14 20.10
C ASP A 573 8.38 -33.99 19.44
N MET A 574 7.28 -34.32 18.74
CA MET A 574 6.45 -33.41 17.95
C MET A 574 7.23 -32.62 16.86
N ILE A 575 8.46 -33.02 16.56
CA ILE A 575 9.34 -32.39 15.57
C ILE A 575 9.92 -33.39 14.56
N SER A 576 9.41 -34.62 14.57
CA SER A 576 9.67 -35.63 13.53
C SER A 576 8.42 -36.47 13.22
N VAL A 577 8.23 -36.79 11.94
CA VAL A 577 7.18 -37.71 11.49
C VAL A 577 7.64 -39.16 11.69
N LYS A 578 6.72 -40.02 12.12
CA LYS A 578 6.96 -41.45 12.29
C LYS A 578 7.07 -42.15 10.93
N PRO A 579 8.23 -42.77 10.61
CA PRO A 579 8.45 -43.41 9.32
C PRO A 579 7.38 -44.45 8.96
N GLY A 580 7.01 -44.52 7.68
CA GLY A 580 6.03 -45.49 7.16
C GLY A 580 4.56 -45.22 7.49
N THR A 581 4.23 -44.11 8.17
CA THR A 581 2.83 -43.78 8.53
C THR A 581 2.11 -42.82 7.56
N VAL A 582 2.83 -42.26 6.59
CA VAL A 582 2.29 -41.31 5.60
C VAL A 582 1.18 -41.96 4.78
N THR A 583 -0.03 -41.42 4.88
CA THR A 583 -1.26 -41.96 4.29
C THR A 583 -1.96 -40.89 3.46
N LEU A 584 -2.43 -41.24 2.26
CA LEU A 584 -3.26 -40.35 1.42
C LEU A 584 -4.74 -40.50 1.75
N LEU A 585 -5.37 -39.44 2.25
CA LEU A 585 -6.71 -39.50 2.87
C LEU A 585 -7.89 -39.40 1.87
N LYS A 586 -7.61 -38.99 0.62
CA LYS A 586 -8.56 -38.98 -0.52
C LYS A 586 -9.94 -38.32 -0.24
N PRO A 587 -9.99 -37.05 0.18
CA PRO A 587 -11.21 -36.27 0.47
C PRO A 587 -12.12 -35.92 -0.74
N GLY A 588 -12.12 -36.75 -1.79
CA GLY A 588 -12.94 -36.53 -2.98
C GLY A 588 -12.42 -35.45 -3.94
N LYS A 589 -13.24 -35.11 -4.95
CA LYS A 589 -12.85 -34.25 -6.09
C LYS A 589 -12.88 -32.74 -5.80
N THR A 590 -13.52 -32.32 -4.72
CA THR A 590 -13.68 -30.90 -4.35
C THR A 590 -12.52 -30.35 -3.52
N PHE A 591 -11.57 -31.20 -3.12
CA PHE A 591 -10.43 -30.78 -2.32
C PHE A 591 -9.49 -29.84 -3.10
N ARG A 592 -9.22 -28.66 -2.52
CA ARG A 592 -8.07 -27.82 -2.89
C ARG A 592 -6.95 -27.92 -1.87
N GLU A 593 -7.20 -27.49 -0.64
CA GLU A 593 -6.19 -27.19 0.39
C GLU A 593 -6.88 -26.93 1.76
N GLY A 594 -6.17 -26.35 2.74
CA GLY A 594 -6.73 -25.89 4.00
C GLY A 594 -7.37 -27.00 4.83
N THR A 595 -6.63 -28.07 5.06
CA THR A 595 -7.10 -29.23 5.86
C THR A 595 -7.30 -28.81 7.31
N TYR A 596 -8.37 -29.26 7.97
CA TYR A 596 -8.52 -29.11 9.41
C TYR A 596 -9.20 -30.32 10.05
N ALA A 597 -8.62 -30.88 11.12
CA ALA A 597 -9.07 -32.09 11.77
C ALA A 597 -9.43 -31.88 13.24
N PHE A 598 -10.64 -32.27 13.62
CA PHE A 598 -11.08 -32.23 15.03
C PHE A 598 -11.91 -33.45 15.41
N TYR A 599 -12.09 -33.66 16.71
CA TYR A 599 -12.85 -34.79 17.25
C TYR A 599 -14.02 -34.32 18.12
N ARG A 600 -15.19 -34.91 17.90
CA ARG A 600 -16.37 -34.67 18.72
C ARG A 600 -17.23 -35.92 18.85
N LYS A 601 -17.52 -36.31 20.10
CA LYS A 601 -18.47 -37.38 20.46
C LYS A 601 -18.29 -38.71 19.70
N GLY A 602 -17.05 -39.17 19.55
CA GLY A 602 -16.74 -40.45 18.89
C GLY A 602 -16.24 -40.33 17.45
N ILE A 603 -16.54 -39.21 16.79
CA ILE A 603 -16.35 -38.96 15.36
C ILE A 603 -15.12 -38.07 15.14
N TYR A 604 -14.27 -38.45 14.18
CA TYR A 604 -13.22 -37.59 13.61
C TYR A 604 -13.81 -36.85 12.42
N TYR A 605 -13.65 -35.52 12.38
CA TYR A 605 -14.10 -34.66 11.30
C TYR A 605 -12.87 -34.15 10.56
N PHE A 606 -12.94 -34.16 9.23
CA PHE A 606 -11.94 -33.59 8.33
C PHE A 606 -12.61 -32.51 7.50
N MET A 607 -12.11 -31.28 7.60
CA MET A 607 -12.57 -30.13 6.83
C MET A 607 -11.51 -29.76 5.79
N TRP A 608 -11.95 -29.11 4.71
CA TRP A 608 -11.07 -28.62 3.65
C TRP A 608 -11.72 -27.47 2.86
N SER A 609 -10.89 -26.72 2.13
CA SER A 609 -11.36 -25.71 1.18
C SER A 609 -11.56 -26.29 -0.22
N GLU A 610 -12.65 -25.88 -0.88
CA GLU A 610 -12.91 -26.05 -2.32
C GLU A 610 -12.67 -24.74 -3.06
N ASP A 611 -12.22 -24.85 -4.31
CA ASP A 611 -11.88 -23.77 -5.23
C ASP A 611 -10.60 -23.01 -4.84
N ASP A 612 -10.23 -21.96 -5.57
CA ASP A 612 -9.03 -21.13 -5.33
C ASP A 612 -9.32 -19.99 -4.35
N THR A 613 -8.37 -19.62 -3.49
CA THR A 613 -8.54 -18.48 -2.55
C THR A 613 -8.71 -17.11 -3.24
N ARG A 614 -8.50 -17.00 -4.56
CA ARG A 614 -8.86 -15.84 -5.40
C ARG A 614 -10.27 -15.91 -6.00
N SER A 615 -10.96 -17.05 -5.87
CA SER A 615 -12.34 -17.24 -6.33
C SER A 615 -13.33 -16.73 -5.28
N PRO A 616 -14.37 -15.96 -5.65
CA PRO A 616 -15.45 -15.61 -4.73
C PRO A 616 -16.25 -16.83 -4.26
N ASN A 617 -16.04 -18.01 -4.87
CA ASN A 617 -16.65 -19.29 -4.49
C ASN A 617 -15.77 -20.13 -3.55
N TYR A 618 -14.58 -19.65 -3.13
CA TYR A 618 -13.77 -20.35 -2.11
C TYR A 618 -14.63 -20.65 -0.88
N ARG A 619 -14.70 -21.91 -0.48
CA ARG A 619 -15.70 -22.40 0.47
C ARG A 619 -15.25 -23.65 1.22
N VAL A 620 -15.81 -23.87 2.40
CA VAL A 620 -15.42 -24.98 3.30
C VAL A 620 -16.36 -26.18 3.13
N ARG A 621 -15.77 -27.37 3.08
CA ARG A 621 -16.46 -28.66 3.11
C ARG A 621 -15.96 -29.55 4.24
N TYR A 622 -16.67 -30.66 4.49
CA TYR A 622 -16.22 -31.68 5.44
C TYR A 622 -16.48 -33.14 5.01
N GLY A 623 -15.87 -34.05 5.75
CA GLY A 623 -16.15 -35.46 5.81
C GLY A 623 -15.86 -35.98 7.23
N THR A 624 -16.14 -37.26 7.47
CA THR A 624 -15.92 -37.91 8.77
C THR A 624 -15.16 -39.22 8.61
N ALA A 625 -14.44 -39.65 9.64
CA ALA A 625 -13.71 -40.91 9.64
C ALA A 625 -13.87 -41.67 10.96
N ALA A 626 -13.56 -42.97 10.92
CA ALA A 626 -13.50 -43.83 12.10
C ALA A 626 -12.19 -43.67 12.91
N GLY A 627 -11.15 -43.09 12.30
CA GLY A 627 -9.84 -42.86 12.89
C GLY A 627 -9.09 -41.68 12.24
N PRO A 628 -7.94 -41.27 12.80
CA PRO A 628 -7.19 -40.09 12.35
C PRO A 628 -6.53 -40.24 10.98
N LEU A 629 -6.34 -41.46 10.45
CA LEU A 629 -5.82 -41.68 9.09
C LEU A 629 -6.89 -42.19 8.11
N GLY A 630 -8.14 -41.80 8.34
CA GLY A 630 -9.25 -42.12 7.44
C GLY A 630 -9.72 -43.59 7.53
N PRO A 631 -10.33 -44.15 6.47
CA PRO A 631 -10.76 -43.43 5.25
C PRO A 631 -11.84 -42.37 5.55
N ILE A 632 -11.89 -41.31 4.73
CA ILE A 632 -12.88 -40.24 4.88
C ILE A 632 -14.18 -40.64 4.18
N THR A 633 -15.28 -40.67 4.94
CA THR A 633 -16.66 -40.74 4.45
C THR A 633 -17.18 -39.32 4.22
N ILE A 634 -17.72 -39.04 3.04
CA ILE A 634 -18.22 -37.70 2.67
C ILE A 634 -19.75 -37.76 2.62
N PRO A 635 -20.48 -36.92 3.39
CA PRO A 635 -21.94 -36.84 3.29
C PRO A 635 -22.38 -36.09 2.01
N ASP A 636 -23.60 -36.33 1.54
CA ASP A 636 -24.12 -35.70 0.30
C ASP A 636 -24.22 -34.18 0.42
N ASP A 637 -24.75 -33.69 1.54
CA ASP A 637 -24.66 -32.27 1.93
C ASP A 637 -23.49 -32.10 2.91
N ASN A 638 -22.36 -31.62 2.38
CA ASN A 638 -21.14 -31.41 3.13
C ASN A 638 -20.58 -29.98 3.06
N ILE A 639 -21.37 -29.00 2.63
CA ILE A 639 -20.94 -27.59 2.67
C ILE A 639 -21.04 -27.08 4.10
N VAL A 640 -19.91 -26.70 4.69
CA VAL A 640 -19.87 -26.10 6.03
C VAL A 640 -20.06 -24.59 5.95
N LEU A 641 -19.40 -23.92 5.00
CA LEU A 641 -19.39 -22.47 4.89
C LEU A 641 -19.23 -22.07 3.43
N GLU A 642 -20.04 -21.13 2.94
CA GLU A 642 -19.84 -20.50 1.62
C GLU A 642 -20.34 -19.06 1.62
N LYS A 643 -20.07 -18.33 0.52
CA LYS A 643 -20.40 -16.92 0.31
C LYS A 643 -21.87 -16.57 0.61
N ASP A 644 -22.08 -15.36 1.12
CA ASP A 644 -23.39 -14.69 1.14
C ASP A 644 -23.30 -13.42 0.28
N ALA A 645 -23.75 -13.54 -0.97
CA ALA A 645 -23.71 -12.44 -1.93
C ALA A 645 -24.67 -11.29 -1.56
N ALA A 646 -25.73 -11.55 -0.79
CA ALA A 646 -26.67 -10.51 -0.35
C ALA A 646 -26.07 -9.66 0.79
N ALA A 647 -25.25 -10.27 1.65
CA ALA A 647 -24.40 -9.56 2.61
C ALA A 647 -23.13 -8.95 1.96
N GLY A 648 -22.75 -9.38 0.76
CA GLY A 648 -21.49 -8.99 0.11
C GLY A 648 -20.27 -9.73 0.63
N ILE A 649 -20.48 -10.91 1.22
CA ILE A 649 -19.45 -11.79 1.79
C ILE A 649 -19.03 -12.82 0.73
N TYR A 650 -17.74 -12.90 0.42
CA TYR A 650 -17.20 -13.74 -0.66
C TYR A 650 -15.89 -14.44 -0.26
N GLY A 651 -15.57 -15.56 -0.90
CA GLY A 651 -14.28 -16.25 -0.73
C GLY A 651 -14.06 -16.79 0.69
N THR A 652 -15.09 -17.37 1.31
CA THR A 652 -15.13 -17.81 2.71
C THR A 652 -14.54 -19.21 2.88
N GLY A 653 -13.22 -19.33 2.93
CA GLY A 653 -12.52 -20.61 3.10
C GLY A 653 -11.33 -20.51 4.03
N HIS A 654 -10.50 -21.57 4.03
CA HIS A 654 -9.41 -21.88 4.95
C HIS A 654 -9.77 -21.61 6.41
N ASN A 655 -10.10 -22.66 7.15
CA ASN A 655 -10.67 -22.52 8.47
C ASN A 655 -9.93 -23.34 9.53
N SER A 656 -10.15 -22.93 10.77
CA SER A 656 -9.91 -23.70 11.98
C SER A 656 -11.18 -23.71 12.85
N VAL A 657 -11.20 -24.49 13.93
CA VAL A 657 -12.41 -24.71 14.74
C VAL A 657 -12.05 -24.81 16.22
N VAL A 658 -12.69 -23.98 17.06
CA VAL A 658 -12.49 -24.01 18.52
C VAL A 658 -13.73 -24.49 19.27
N GLN A 659 -13.50 -25.38 20.23
CA GLN A 659 -14.47 -25.74 21.28
C GLN A 659 -14.29 -24.80 22.48
N VAL A 660 -15.37 -24.20 22.99
CA VAL A 660 -15.29 -23.44 24.25
C VAL A 660 -15.05 -24.44 25.40
N PRO A 661 -13.95 -24.29 26.18
CA PRO A 661 -13.52 -25.27 27.19
C PRO A 661 -14.63 -25.70 28.14
N GLY A 662 -14.73 -27.02 28.38
CA GLY A 662 -15.73 -27.59 29.28
C GLY A 662 -17.18 -27.51 28.77
N THR A 663 -17.41 -27.22 27.48
CA THR A 663 -18.75 -27.14 26.87
C THR A 663 -18.81 -27.82 25.50
N ASP A 664 -20.00 -28.10 24.98
CA ASP A 664 -20.22 -28.54 23.59
C ASP A 664 -20.61 -27.36 22.67
N LYS A 665 -20.00 -26.18 22.89
CA LYS A 665 -20.16 -24.99 22.04
C LYS A 665 -18.95 -24.85 21.14
N TRP A 666 -19.18 -24.64 19.85
CA TRP A 666 -18.16 -24.64 18.81
C TRP A 666 -18.25 -23.39 17.93
N TYR A 667 -17.10 -22.96 17.43
CA TYR A 667 -16.96 -21.78 16.58
C TYR A 667 -15.98 -22.08 15.46
N ILE A 668 -16.30 -21.64 14.25
CA ILE A 668 -15.42 -21.72 13.08
C ILE A 668 -14.72 -20.37 12.93
N VAL A 669 -13.39 -20.38 12.82
CA VAL A 669 -12.58 -19.22 12.44
C VAL A 669 -12.14 -19.44 11.00
N TYR A 670 -12.29 -18.45 10.14
CA TYR A 670 -12.06 -18.56 8.70
C TYR A 670 -11.61 -17.22 8.11
N HIS A 671 -11.15 -17.18 6.86
CA HIS A 671 -10.95 -15.92 6.16
C HIS A 671 -12.00 -15.67 5.07
N ARG A 672 -12.19 -14.40 4.70
CA ARG A 672 -12.98 -13.99 3.54
C ARG A 672 -12.27 -12.89 2.75
N PHE A 673 -12.75 -12.57 1.55
CA PHE A 673 -12.33 -11.36 0.84
C PHE A 673 -12.59 -10.11 1.70
N THR A 674 -11.68 -9.13 1.67
CA THR A 674 -11.92 -7.89 2.44
C THR A 674 -13.21 -7.19 2.00
N TYR A 675 -14.10 -6.92 2.97
CA TYR A 675 -15.38 -6.28 2.68
C TYR A 675 -15.25 -4.75 2.81
N PRO A 676 -15.83 -3.92 1.92
CA PRO A 676 -16.65 -4.28 0.75
C PRO A 676 -15.86 -4.42 -0.56
N ARG A 677 -14.54 -4.17 -0.55
CA ARG A 677 -13.77 -3.91 -1.78
C ARG A 677 -13.33 -5.17 -2.53
N GLY A 678 -13.07 -6.27 -1.84
CA GLY A 678 -12.42 -7.48 -2.38
C GLY A 678 -13.05 -8.03 -3.65
N ILE A 679 -14.38 -8.00 -3.77
CA ILE A 679 -15.09 -8.48 -4.98
C ILE A 679 -14.73 -7.69 -6.26
N THR A 680 -14.17 -6.48 -6.13
CA THR A 680 -13.68 -5.65 -7.26
C THR A 680 -12.16 -5.66 -7.44
N MET A 681 -11.42 -6.40 -6.62
CA MET A 681 -9.95 -6.43 -6.65
C MET A 681 -9.35 -7.45 -7.62
N GLY A 682 -10.18 -8.27 -8.28
CA GLY A 682 -9.73 -9.36 -9.14
C GLY A 682 -8.84 -10.35 -8.37
N GLU A 683 -7.74 -10.79 -8.99
CA GLU A 683 -6.75 -11.68 -8.37
C GLU A 683 -6.24 -11.18 -7.00
N ALA A 684 -6.19 -9.85 -6.78
CA ALA A 684 -5.71 -9.29 -5.52
C ALA A 684 -6.65 -9.53 -4.33
N ALA A 685 -7.90 -9.95 -4.57
CA ALA A 685 -8.82 -10.36 -3.51
C ALA A 685 -8.28 -11.55 -2.69
N GLY A 686 -7.61 -12.49 -3.35
CA GLY A 686 -7.07 -13.69 -2.72
C GLY A 686 -5.81 -13.47 -1.88
N TYR A 687 -5.21 -12.28 -1.91
CA TYR A 687 -4.14 -11.85 -0.99
C TYR A 687 -4.46 -10.53 -0.27
N ASN A 688 -5.75 -10.18 -0.17
CA ASN A 688 -6.27 -9.08 0.66
C ASN A 688 -7.51 -9.57 1.43
N ARG A 689 -7.28 -10.58 2.28
CA ARG A 689 -8.32 -11.30 3.03
C ARG A 689 -8.42 -10.79 4.46
N GLU A 690 -9.53 -11.11 5.13
CA GLU A 690 -9.78 -10.71 6.52
C GLU A 690 -10.37 -11.88 7.32
N VAL A 691 -9.89 -12.07 8.56
CA VAL A 691 -10.29 -13.18 9.45
C VAL A 691 -11.62 -12.89 10.12
N CYS A 692 -12.50 -13.89 10.16
CA CYS A 692 -13.85 -13.84 10.73
C CYS A 692 -14.11 -15.05 11.63
N ILE A 693 -15.07 -14.92 12.55
CA ILE A 693 -15.56 -16.00 13.40
C ILE A 693 -17.09 -16.05 13.34
N ASP A 694 -17.64 -17.25 13.23
CA ASP A 694 -19.09 -17.49 13.35
C ASP A 694 -19.36 -18.78 14.14
N LYS A 695 -20.60 -18.94 14.61
CA LYS A 695 -20.98 -20.09 15.43
C LYS A 695 -21.10 -21.35 14.57
N MET A 696 -20.49 -22.44 15.03
CA MET A 696 -20.58 -23.75 14.39
C MET A 696 -21.53 -24.66 15.19
N GLU A 697 -22.47 -25.31 14.51
CA GLU A 697 -23.47 -26.17 15.13
C GLU A 697 -23.51 -27.55 14.49
N PHE A 698 -24.03 -28.52 15.24
CA PHE A 698 -24.21 -29.89 14.79
C PHE A 698 -25.68 -30.31 14.96
N ASP A 699 -26.16 -31.20 14.12
CA ASP A 699 -27.46 -31.85 14.31
C ASP A 699 -27.37 -33.02 15.33
N ALA A 700 -28.50 -33.72 15.54
CA ALA A 700 -28.57 -34.85 16.45
C ALA A 700 -27.80 -36.10 15.96
N ALA A 701 -27.55 -36.21 14.65
CA ALA A 701 -26.75 -37.27 14.03
C ALA A 701 -25.25 -36.94 14.01
N GLY A 702 -24.85 -35.75 14.48
CA GLY A 702 -23.46 -35.27 14.45
C GLY A 702 -23.05 -34.65 13.11
N ARG A 703 -23.96 -34.43 12.16
CA ARG A 703 -23.63 -33.66 10.94
C ARG A 703 -23.40 -32.21 11.29
N ILE A 704 -22.44 -31.57 10.62
CA ILE A 704 -22.24 -30.12 10.73
C ILE A 704 -23.41 -29.43 10.05
N LYS A 705 -24.07 -28.50 10.74
CA LYS A 705 -25.03 -27.59 10.10
C LYS A 705 -24.25 -26.51 9.35
N LYS A 706 -24.68 -26.20 8.13
CA LYS A 706 -24.12 -25.11 7.34
C LYS A 706 -24.12 -23.80 8.14
N VAL A 707 -22.93 -23.21 8.29
CA VAL A 707 -22.69 -21.93 8.95
C VAL A 707 -23.11 -20.81 8.02
N ILE A 708 -23.76 -19.79 8.59
CA ILE A 708 -24.08 -18.54 7.90
C ILE A 708 -23.00 -17.53 8.27
N PRO A 709 -22.17 -17.03 7.33
CA PRO A 709 -21.17 -16.03 7.64
C PRO A 709 -21.84 -14.68 7.94
N THR A 710 -21.28 -13.90 8.87
CA THR A 710 -21.89 -12.61 9.23
C THR A 710 -20.88 -11.46 9.34
N HIS A 711 -21.34 -10.21 9.19
CA HIS A 711 -20.58 -9.03 9.65
C HIS A 711 -20.70 -8.86 11.16
N LYS A 712 -21.88 -9.14 11.71
CA LYS A 712 -22.17 -9.02 13.15
C LYS A 712 -21.21 -9.84 14.01
N GLY A 713 -20.79 -11.02 13.56
CA GLY A 713 -19.98 -11.96 14.31
C GLY A 713 -20.69 -12.47 15.57
N ILE A 714 -19.89 -12.93 16.53
CA ILE A 714 -20.38 -13.59 17.76
C ILE A 714 -20.36 -12.63 18.96
N GLY A 715 -21.18 -12.91 19.98
CA GLY A 715 -21.02 -12.30 21.30
C GLY A 715 -19.88 -12.95 22.09
N PRO A 716 -19.30 -12.24 23.09
CA PRO A 716 -18.18 -12.75 23.88
C PRO A 716 -18.56 -14.04 24.62
N VAL A 717 -17.65 -15.01 24.67
CA VAL A 717 -17.86 -16.27 25.38
C VAL A 717 -17.43 -16.17 26.84
N SER A 718 -18.23 -16.76 27.75
CA SER A 718 -17.81 -16.97 29.14
C SER A 718 -17.00 -18.25 29.23
N LEU A 719 -15.75 -18.13 29.65
CA LEU A 719 -14.98 -19.23 30.23
C LEU A 719 -15.56 -19.58 31.62
N LYS A 720 -15.34 -20.82 32.07
CA LYS A 720 -15.73 -21.32 33.40
C LYS A 720 -14.51 -21.53 34.28
#